data_AF-A0A1T4X5J5-F1
#
_entry.id   AF-A0A1T4X5J5-F1
#
_cell.length_a   1.000
_cell.length_b   1.000
_cell.length_c   1.000
_cell.angle_alpha   90.00
_cell.angle_beta   90.00
_cell.angle_gamma   90.00
#
_symmetry.space_group_name_H-M   'P 1'
#
loop_
_entity.id
_entity.type
_entity.pdbx_description
1 polymer ?
#
loop_
_entity_poly.entity_id
_entity_poly.type
_entity_poly.pdbx_seq_one_letter_code
_entity_poly.pdbx_strand_id
1 'polypeptide(L)'
;MAEHLADESVDLCVSSIPFGALFMYSGKAEDIGNNADGVDMRANQFGLHMRFFIEQLRRVLKPGRNACIHIQQLLRYVNQHGYMGRRDFRGAVVDLFAAGGLEWVGEVVIPKNPQVIAQRLSLHSLMFVTAKTNATKLAPAVNDYVMIFQKPGDCEPPVRAMRCAEKNPGGWVSSEEWIKWAHGVWDDIQETDVLDGWKSAREKDEEKHVCLASGSLVLTRNGYVPIETVESGDMVLTHMGRWRRVLEKRHMGFKPVVQVEAQGVAELKCTSDHRFWTRNCAGRGGKGRAAGSMNPSGHRRRARSAQPEWMEAHQTLGSYVNLPLPPVEDSPLTADDWWIIGRWLGDGHLDSRERAHISCSHAEAEGLLTRLGKRAGSVAKRETATQIALKDRQGQHSTQFTAMLKRCGRGAAGKRLPVEALSLEPVKAESLLAGYLSADGHYVAKHKRWTASSVSRALLLGMAMVAQRARGVAASVYAGRPAGSTAIQGRTVNTRQDWILGIPPRNVSAMMLNDGAWKKVRKIEATGEAEVWDLQVEGDESFVAEGCVVHNCPLQLEVIRRCVKLYTSPGETVLDPFMGIGSTAYVAIEQGRNAVGFELKESYHALALRNLEKQQREMEDAAVSDLFSLPVLGTLDIDNHRMVEGSLP
;
A
#
# COMPACT_ATOMS: atom_id res chain seq x y z
N MET A 1 21.17 -12.42 -24.03
CA MET A 1 22.45 -12.92 -23.46
C MET A 1 23.45 -13.34 -24.53
N ALA A 2 23.17 -14.35 -25.37
CA ALA A 2 24.09 -14.85 -26.39
C ALA A 2 24.74 -13.75 -27.26
N GLU A 3 23.94 -12.80 -27.73
CA GLU A 3 24.39 -11.73 -28.64
C GLU A 3 25.08 -10.55 -27.95
N HIS A 4 24.89 -10.38 -26.63
CA HIS A 4 25.23 -9.13 -25.92
C HIS A 4 26.30 -9.29 -24.84
N LEU A 5 26.62 -10.53 -24.45
CA LEU A 5 27.60 -10.80 -23.41
C LEU A 5 28.66 -11.76 -23.92
N ALA A 6 29.91 -11.37 -23.73
CA ALA A 6 31.07 -12.22 -23.97
C ALA A 6 31.08 -13.40 -22.98
N ASP A 7 31.83 -14.43 -23.33
CA ASP A 7 32.11 -15.54 -22.42
C ASP A 7 32.85 -15.00 -21.18
N GLU A 8 32.49 -15.53 -20.01
CA GLU A 8 33.20 -15.24 -18.75
C GLU A 8 33.29 -13.73 -18.42
N SER A 9 32.23 -12.98 -18.74
CA SER A 9 32.17 -11.53 -18.56
C SER A 9 31.49 -11.07 -17.26
N VAL A 10 30.84 -11.95 -16.50
CA VAL A 10 30.10 -11.57 -15.26
C VAL A 10 30.65 -12.27 -14.01
N ASP A 11 30.60 -11.57 -12.87
CA ASP A 11 31.23 -11.98 -11.62
C ASP A 11 30.24 -12.57 -10.60
N LEU A 12 28.95 -12.26 -10.74
CA LEU A 12 27.86 -12.81 -9.93
C LEU A 12 26.56 -12.73 -10.73
N CYS A 13 25.71 -13.74 -10.62
CA CYS A 13 24.30 -13.62 -11.00
C CYS A 13 23.44 -13.55 -9.72
N VAL A 14 22.56 -12.56 -9.59
CA VAL A 14 21.52 -12.53 -8.55
C VAL A 14 20.19 -12.29 -9.25
N SER A 15 19.26 -13.24 -9.13
CA SER A 15 18.00 -13.11 -9.85
C SER A 15 16.90 -13.94 -9.22
N SER A 16 15.66 -13.52 -9.42
CA SER A 16 14.48 -14.32 -9.15
C SER A 16 14.00 -14.92 -10.46
N ILE A 17 14.14 -16.24 -10.61
CA ILE A 17 13.69 -16.91 -11.84
C ILE A 17 12.15 -17.02 -11.87
N PRO A 18 11.53 -17.13 -13.05
CA PRO A 18 10.11 -17.43 -13.17
C PRO A 18 9.72 -18.70 -12.40
N PHE A 19 8.67 -18.62 -11.57
CA PHE A 19 8.11 -19.78 -10.90
C PHE A 19 7.08 -20.41 -11.84
N GLY A 20 7.39 -21.59 -12.39
CA GLY A 20 6.58 -22.21 -13.45
C GLY A 20 5.07 -22.19 -13.17
N ALA A 21 4.29 -21.70 -14.14
CA ALA A 21 2.84 -21.52 -14.10
C ALA A 21 2.29 -20.51 -13.06
N LEU A 22 3.14 -19.85 -12.27
CA LEU A 22 2.75 -18.79 -11.34
C LEU A 22 3.02 -17.37 -11.87
N PHE A 23 4.03 -17.22 -12.72
CA PHE A 23 4.49 -15.93 -13.26
C PHE A 23 4.67 -16.09 -14.77
N MET A 24 3.87 -15.36 -15.56
CA MET A 24 4.04 -15.22 -17.01
C MET A 24 4.58 -13.80 -17.25
N TYR A 25 5.50 -13.63 -18.20
CA TYR A 25 6.15 -12.35 -18.51
C TYR A 25 5.91 -11.93 -19.97
N SER A 26 5.49 -12.87 -20.82
CA SER A 26 4.91 -12.61 -22.14
C SER A 26 4.01 -13.77 -22.59
N GLY A 27 3.04 -13.49 -23.46
CA GLY A 27 2.19 -14.52 -24.08
C GLY A 27 2.92 -15.42 -25.10
N LYS A 28 4.24 -15.30 -25.24
CA LYS A 28 5.02 -16.09 -26.20
C LYS A 28 5.26 -17.49 -25.67
N ALA A 29 5.32 -18.47 -26.58
CA ALA A 29 5.57 -19.86 -26.21
C ALA A 29 6.98 -20.06 -25.65
N GLU A 30 7.94 -19.19 -25.97
CA GLU A 30 9.33 -19.31 -25.52
C GLU A 30 9.58 -18.70 -24.12
N ASP A 31 8.57 -18.07 -23.52
CA ASP A 31 8.68 -17.55 -22.16
C ASP A 31 8.80 -18.69 -21.14
N ILE A 32 9.84 -18.64 -20.31
CA ILE A 32 10.08 -19.59 -19.22
C ILE A 32 8.90 -19.60 -18.22
N GLY A 33 8.18 -18.49 -18.09
CA GLY A 33 6.97 -18.36 -17.28
C GLY A 33 5.71 -18.94 -17.91
N ASN A 34 5.60 -18.92 -19.24
CA ASN A 34 4.39 -19.28 -20.01
C ASN A 34 4.34 -20.77 -20.39
N ASN A 35 4.46 -21.65 -19.40
CA ASN A 35 4.52 -23.10 -19.63
C ASN A 35 3.32 -23.82 -19.01
N ALA A 36 2.80 -24.81 -19.73
CA ALA A 36 1.72 -25.66 -19.23
C ALA A 36 2.12 -26.32 -17.89
N ASP A 37 1.25 -26.22 -16.90
CA ASP A 37 1.56 -26.71 -15.57
C ASP A 37 1.64 -28.25 -15.55
N GLY A 38 2.71 -28.79 -14.98
CA GLY A 38 3.06 -30.20 -15.08
C GLY A 38 3.67 -30.77 -13.81
N VAL A 39 3.37 -32.04 -13.50
CA VAL A 39 3.87 -32.74 -12.30
C VAL A 39 5.39 -32.81 -12.25
N ASP A 40 6.04 -33.02 -13.40
CA ASP A 40 7.50 -33.09 -13.54
C ASP A 40 8.03 -31.81 -14.20
N MET A 41 8.69 -30.97 -13.39
CA MET A 41 9.22 -29.68 -13.83
C MET A 41 10.55 -29.81 -14.61
N ARG A 42 11.15 -31.00 -14.63
CA ARG A 42 12.40 -31.26 -15.38
C ARG A 42 12.10 -31.64 -16.83
N ALA A 43 11.02 -32.38 -17.03
CA ALA A 43 10.62 -32.92 -18.33
C ALA A 43 9.58 -32.06 -19.07
N ASN A 44 8.98 -31.07 -18.42
CA ASN A 44 8.03 -30.16 -19.05
C ASN A 44 8.73 -29.00 -19.77
N GLN A 45 7.94 -28.12 -20.42
CA GLN A 45 8.47 -27.00 -21.20
C GLN A 45 9.27 -26.00 -20.33
N PHE A 46 8.94 -25.84 -19.05
CA PHE A 46 9.75 -25.05 -18.12
C PHE A 46 11.18 -25.59 -18.03
N GLY A 47 11.34 -26.91 -17.82
CA GLY A 47 12.65 -27.55 -17.78
C GLY A 47 13.43 -27.39 -19.09
N LEU A 48 12.75 -27.45 -20.24
CA LEU A 48 13.36 -27.21 -21.55
C LEU A 48 13.86 -25.76 -21.69
N HIS A 49 13.02 -24.75 -21.42
CA HIS A 49 13.42 -23.34 -21.56
C HIS A 49 14.51 -22.96 -20.56
N MET A 50 14.44 -23.48 -19.34
CA MET A 50 15.48 -23.28 -18.33
C MET A 50 16.85 -23.79 -18.77
N ARG A 51 16.94 -24.89 -19.55
CA ARG A 51 18.23 -25.41 -20.04
C ARG A 51 18.95 -24.40 -20.94
N PHE A 52 18.22 -23.76 -21.86
CA PHE A 52 18.80 -22.72 -22.72
C PHE A 52 19.29 -21.52 -21.91
N PHE A 53 18.52 -21.12 -20.89
CA PHE A 53 18.94 -20.06 -19.98
C PHE A 53 20.22 -20.45 -19.20
N ILE A 54 20.25 -21.64 -18.61
CA ILE A 54 21.37 -22.12 -17.79
C ILE A 54 22.64 -22.27 -18.62
N GLU A 55 22.53 -22.75 -19.86
CA GLU A 55 23.66 -22.83 -20.80
C GLU A 55 24.30 -21.45 -21.00
N GLN A 56 23.48 -20.43 -21.25
CA GLN A 56 23.95 -19.06 -21.42
C GLN A 56 24.49 -18.46 -20.13
N LEU A 57 23.86 -18.73 -18.98
CA LEU A 57 24.33 -18.29 -17.68
C LEU A 57 25.73 -18.86 -17.37
N ARG A 58 25.93 -20.16 -17.59
CA ARG A 58 27.24 -20.81 -17.40
C ARG A 58 28.30 -20.24 -18.33
N ARG A 59 27.95 -19.94 -19.59
CA ARG A 59 28.88 -19.35 -20.56
C ARG A 59 29.39 -17.98 -20.09
N VAL A 60 28.50 -17.10 -19.65
CA VAL A 60 28.86 -15.72 -19.28
C VAL A 60 29.48 -15.60 -17.89
N LEU A 61 29.18 -16.51 -16.96
CA LEU A 61 29.72 -16.49 -15.61
C LEU A 61 31.21 -16.85 -15.62
N LYS A 62 32.06 -16.13 -14.89
CA LYS A 62 33.48 -16.50 -14.75
C LYS A 62 33.66 -17.79 -13.94
N PRO A 63 34.73 -18.56 -14.16
CA PRO A 63 35.07 -19.71 -13.32
C PRO A 63 35.12 -19.34 -11.83
N GLY A 64 34.64 -20.24 -10.96
CA GLY A 64 34.60 -20.03 -9.52
C GLY A 64 33.57 -19.02 -9.01
N ARG A 65 32.79 -18.37 -9.90
CA ARG A 65 31.77 -17.38 -9.52
C ARG A 65 30.40 -17.98 -9.28
N ASN A 66 29.58 -17.24 -8.51
CA ASN A 66 28.30 -17.72 -8.01
C ASN A 66 27.10 -17.24 -8.85
N ALA A 67 26.03 -18.03 -8.80
CA ALA A 67 24.69 -17.62 -9.18
C ALA A 67 23.74 -17.84 -8.00
N CYS A 68 23.20 -16.74 -7.46
CA CYS A 68 22.21 -16.71 -6.39
C CYS A 68 20.81 -16.59 -7.00
N ILE A 69 20.06 -17.68 -6.95
CA ILE A 69 18.76 -17.81 -7.60
C ILE A 69 17.66 -17.87 -6.55
N HIS A 70 16.88 -16.79 -6.47
CA HIS A 70 15.71 -16.72 -5.61
C HIS A 70 14.55 -17.56 -6.19
N ILE A 71 13.96 -18.41 -5.35
CA ILE A 71 12.79 -19.22 -5.67
C ILE A 71 11.76 -19.28 -4.55
N GLN A 72 10.48 -19.39 -4.92
CA GLN A 72 9.43 -19.80 -3.98
C GLN A 72 9.09 -21.29 -4.17
N GLN A 73 8.95 -22.05 -3.07
CA GLN A 73 8.53 -23.45 -3.17
C GLN A 73 7.03 -23.59 -3.49
N LEU A 74 6.73 -24.56 -4.36
CA LEU A 74 5.41 -24.70 -4.98
C LEU A 74 4.50 -25.74 -4.28
N LEU A 75 3.19 -25.52 -4.35
CA LEU A 75 2.16 -26.40 -3.81
C LEU A 75 1.46 -27.20 -4.93
N ARG A 76 0.92 -28.38 -4.59
CA ARG A 76 0.03 -29.17 -5.46
C ARG A 76 -1.41 -29.03 -5.03
N TYR A 77 -2.27 -28.83 -6.01
CA TYR A 77 -3.73 -28.77 -5.87
C TYR A 77 -4.38 -29.96 -6.55
N VAL A 78 -5.42 -30.52 -5.92
CA VAL A 78 -6.18 -31.68 -6.44
C VAL A 78 -6.69 -31.42 -7.86
N ASN A 79 -7.26 -30.24 -8.09
CA ASN A 79 -7.91 -29.89 -9.35
C ASN A 79 -6.94 -29.71 -10.52
N GLN A 80 -5.65 -29.45 -10.25
CA GLN A 80 -4.62 -29.24 -11.26
C GLN A 80 -3.69 -30.46 -11.41
N HIS A 81 -3.43 -31.17 -10.31
CA HIS A 81 -2.35 -32.17 -10.23
C HIS A 81 -2.84 -33.58 -9.85
N GLY A 82 -4.15 -33.76 -9.67
CA GLY A 82 -4.78 -35.03 -9.28
C GLY A 82 -4.68 -35.37 -7.78
N TYR A 83 -3.82 -34.68 -7.02
CA TYR A 83 -3.69 -34.85 -5.56
C TYR A 83 -3.15 -33.58 -4.88
N MET A 84 -3.38 -33.49 -3.56
CA MET A 84 -2.89 -32.38 -2.73
C MET A 84 -1.52 -32.72 -2.15
N GLY A 85 -0.59 -31.75 -2.15
CA GLY A 85 0.77 -31.98 -1.66
C GLY A 85 1.72 -30.83 -1.96
N ARG A 86 3.00 -31.13 -2.05
CA ARG A 86 4.05 -30.18 -2.42
C ARG A 86 4.66 -30.55 -3.77
N ARG A 87 5.18 -29.55 -4.48
CA ARG A 87 6.06 -29.76 -5.63
C ARG A 87 7.46 -29.39 -5.18
N ASP A 88 8.39 -30.27 -5.47
CA ASP A 88 9.79 -29.98 -5.21
C ASP A 88 10.36 -29.14 -6.35
N PHE A 89 10.00 -27.85 -6.37
CA PHE A 89 10.52 -26.91 -7.35
C PHE A 89 12.00 -26.66 -7.12
N ARG A 90 12.38 -26.50 -5.85
CA ARG A 90 13.78 -26.46 -5.43
C ARG A 90 14.61 -27.60 -6.01
N GLY A 91 14.21 -28.85 -5.80
CA GLY A 91 14.93 -30.02 -6.32
C GLY A 91 15.03 -30.00 -7.83
N ALA A 92 13.96 -29.63 -8.53
CA ALA A 92 13.99 -29.46 -9.99
C ALA A 92 14.99 -28.40 -10.45
N VAL A 93 15.08 -27.26 -9.74
CA VAL A 93 16.05 -26.20 -10.05
C VAL A 93 17.48 -26.69 -9.80
N VAL A 94 17.73 -27.40 -8.70
CA VAL A 94 19.06 -28.01 -8.44
C VAL A 94 19.46 -28.95 -9.57
N ASP A 95 18.58 -29.88 -9.95
CA ASP A 95 18.84 -30.85 -11.01
C ASP A 95 19.11 -30.17 -12.36
N LEU A 96 18.31 -29.15 -12.72
CA LEU A 96 18.45 -28.42 -13.98
C LEU A 96 19.78 -27.66 -14.05
N PHE A 97 20.16 -26.95 -12.97
CA PHE A 97 21.42 -26.21 -12.91
C PHE A 97 22.62 -27.16 -12.90
N ALA A 98 22.56 -28.25 -12.15
CA ALA A 98 23.58 -29.29 -12.14
C ALA A 98 23.75 -29.95 -13.52
N ALA A 99 22.65 -30.23 -14.24
CA ALA A 99 22.69 -30.75 -15.61
C ALA A 99 23.30 -29.74 -16.60
N GLY A 100 23.13 -28.43 -16.37
CA GLY A 100 23.85 -27.38 -17.08
C GLY A 100 25.30 -27.20 -16.65
N GLY A 101 25.73 -27.91 -15.60
CA GLY A 101 27.06 -27.90 -14.98
C GLY A 101 27.40 -26.61 -14.25
N LEU A 102 26.41 -26.08 -13.53
CA LEU A 102 26.60 -25.20 -12.38
C LEU A 102 26.42 -26.03 -11.11
N GLU A 103 27.41 -26.03 -10.23
CA GLU A 103 27.42 -26.85 -9.01
C GLU A 103 26.59 -26.19 -7.93
N TRP A 104 25.70 -26.94 -7.29
CA TRP A 104 24.96 -26.44 -6.13
C TRP A 104 25.86 -26.45 -4.89
N VAL A 105 26.17 -25.27 -4.36
CA VAL A 105 27.15 -25.10 -3.26
C VAL A 105 26.51 -24.69 -1.94
N GLY A 106 25.25 -24.27 -1.98
CA GLY A 106 24.53 -23.91 -0.76
C GLY A 106 23.19 -23.26 -1.03
N GLU A 107 22.57 -22.83 0.05
CA GLU A 107 21.28 -22.17 0.00
C GLU A 107 20.97 -21.44 1.29
N VAL A 108 19.95 -20.60 1.22
CA VAL A 108 19.37 -19.94 2.37
C VAL A 108 17.86 -20.05 2.32
N VAL A 109 17.24 -20.31 3.48
CA VAL A 109 15.80 -20.25 3.66
C VAL A 109 15.38 -18.85 4.09
N ILE A 110 14.38 -18.28 3.42
CA ILE A 110 13.70 -17.06 3.85
C ILE A 110 12.35 -17.51 4.42
N PRO A 111 12.23 -17.63 5.76
CA PRO A 111 11.05 -18.18 6.39
C PRO A 111 9.87 -17.24 6.18
N LYS A 112 8.73 -17.83 5.81
CA LYS A 112 7.46 -17.11 5.74
C LYS A 112 6.65 -17.37 6.99
N ASN A 113 5.81 -16.41 7.36
CA ASN A 113 4.93 -16.61 8.51
C ASN A 113 3.90 -17.72 8.19
N PRO A 114 3.96 -18.88 8.87
CA PRO A 114 3.11 -20.02 8.54
C PRO A 114 1.64 -19.75 8.80
N GLN A 115 1.32 -18.83 9.73
CA GLN A 115 -0.04 -18.45 10.04
C GLN A 115 -0.63 -17.57 8.94
N VAL A 116 0.16 -16.64 8.39
CA VAL A 116 -0.20 -15.82 7.23
C VAL A 116 -0.45 -16.69 6.00
N ILE A 117 0.44 -17.66 5.73
CA ILE A 117 0.28 -18.61 4.61
C ILE A 117 -0.94 -19.52 4.80
N ALA A 118 -1.15 -20.05 6.01
CA ALA A 118 -2.29 -20.91 6.32
C ALA A 118 -3.63 -20.22 6.04
N GLN A 119 -3.70 -18.93 6.38
CA GLN A 119 -4.88 -18.11 6.19
C GLN A 119 -5.03 -17.71 4.71
N ARG A 120 -3.96 -17.23 4.05
CA ARG A 120 -3.96 -16.79 2.63
C ARG A 120 -4.36 -17.89 1.66
N LEU A 121 -3.81 -19.08 1.85
CA LEU A 121 -3.94 -20.20 0.90
C LEU A 121 -4.90 -21.29 1.39
N SER A 122 -5.58 -21.07 2.53
CA SER A 122 -6.48 -22.04 3.17
C SER A 122 -5.88 -23.44 3.29
N LEU A 123 -4.58 -23.52 3.58
CA LEU A 123 -3.85 -24.79 3.59
C LEU A 123 -4.20 -25.59 4.84
N HIS A 124 -5.01 -26.63 4.65
CA HIS A 124 -5.37 -27.58 5.71
C HIS A 124 -4.14 -28.14 6.44
N SER A 125 -3.01 -28.28 5.77
CA SER A 125 -1.76 -28.76 6.37
C SER A 125 -1.19 -27.85 7.45
N LEU A 126 -1.57 -26.57 7.49
CA LEU A 126 -1.13 -25.62 8.51
C LEU A 126 -2.21 -25.35 9.57
N MET A 127 -3.40 -25.93 9.42
CA MET A 127 -4.52 -25.66 10.30
C MET A 127 -4.45 -26.47 11.60
N PHE A 128 -4.67 -25.78 12.72
CA PHE A 128 -4.72 -26.44 14.02
C PHE A 128 -5.89 -27.43 14.18
N VAL A 129 -6.93 -27.36 13.34
CA VAL A 129 -8.03 -28.35 13.32
C VAL A 129 -7.53 -29.68 12.76
N THR A 130 -6.69 -29.64 11.73
CA THR A 130 -5.99 -30.81 11.19
C THR A 130 -5.13 -31.45 12.27
N ALA A 131 -4.39 -30.65 13.04
CA ALA A 131 -3.62 -31.14 14.20
C ALA A 131 -4.46 -31.95 15.21
N LYS A 132 -5.72 -31.56 15.42
CA LYS A 132 -6.63 -32.20 16.37
C LYS A 132 -7.31 -33.45 15.83
N THR A 133 -7.50 -33.52 14.52
CA THR A 133 -8.30 -34.55 13.87
C THR A 133 -7.40 -35.62 13.28
N ASN A 134 -6.36 -35.20 12.56
CA ASN A 134 -5.34 -36.07 12.01
C ASN A 134 -4.03 -35.30 11.81
N ALA A 135 -3.15 -35.37 12.81
CA ALA A 135 -1.86 -34.68 12.78
C ALA A 135 -0.94 -35.14 11.64
N THR A 136 -1.15 -36.32 11.05
CA THR A 136 -0.34 -36.79 9.90
C THR A 136 -0.60 -35.99 8.62
N LYS A 137 -1.68 -35.20 8.59
CA LYS A 137 -1.98 -34.26 7.50
C LYS A 137 -1.36 -32.89 7.72
N LEU A 138 -0.69 -32.64 8.85
CA LEU A 138 0.04 -31.40 9.08
C LEU A 138 1.33 -31.35 8.28
N ALA A 139 1.72 -30.15 7.88
CA ALA A 139 2.95 -29.93 7.14
C ALA A 139 3.42 -28.47 7.31
N PRO A 140 4.73 -28.20 7.52
CA PRO A 140 5.27 -26.84 7.62
C PRO A 140 4.98 -25.95 6.41
N ALA A 141 5.03 -24.63 6.59
CA ALA A 141 4.75 -23.69 5.52
C ALA A 141 5.84 -23.76 4.43
N VAL A 142 5.46 -23.39 3.21
CA VAL A 142 6.44 -23.22 2.14
C VAL A 142 7.22 -21.93 2.38
N ASN A 143 8.53 -22.01 2.23
CA ASN A 143 9.43 -20.88 2.36
C ASN A 143 9.92 -20.44 0.98
N ASP A 144 10.49 -19.25 0.94
CA ASP A 144 11.31 -18.83 -0.19
C ASP A 144 12.75 -19.29 0.07
N TYR A 145 13.51 -19.43 -0.99
CA TYR A 145 14.90 -19.89 -0.96
C TYR A 145 15.76 -18.99 -1.84
N VAL A 146 17.00 -18.78 -1.44
CA VAL A 146 18.06 -18.36 -2.34
C VAL A 146 18.96 -19.58 -2.55
N MET A 147 18.96 -20.10 -3.77
CA MET A 147 19.80 -21.22 -4.19
C MET A 147 21.12 -20.69 -4.69
N ILE A 148 22.23 -21.21 -4.17
CA ILE A 148 23.58 -20.73 -4.53
C ILE A 148 24.24 -21.82 -5.37
N PHE A 149 24.48 -21.47 -6.62
CA PHE A 149 25.24 -22.28 -7.56
C PHE A 149 26.61 -21.66 -7.83
N GLN A 150 27.58 -22.46 -8.27
CA GLN A 150 28.91 -22.00 -8.64
C GLN A 150 29.31 -22.60 -9.98
N LYS A 151 29.95 -21.79 -10.85
CA LYS A 151 30.60 -22.34 -12.04
C LYS A 151 31.89 -23.04 -11.61
N PRO A 152 32.14 -24.29 -12.04
CA PRO A 152 33.39 -24.99 -11.73
C PRO A 152 34.64 -24.19 -12.11
N GLY A 153 35.69 -24.32 -11.30
CA GLY A 153 36.96 -23.62 -11.45
C GLY A 153 37.26 -22.68 -10.28
N ASP A 154 38.43 -22.06 -10.31
CA ASP A 154 38.88 -21.15 -9.25
C ASP A 154 38.48 -19.70 -9.54
N CYS A 155 38.11 -18.98 -8.49
CA CYS A 155 37.80 -17.55 -8.56
C CYS A 155 39.11 -16.75 -8.49
N GLU A 156 39.58 -16.26 -9.64
CA GLU A 156 40.79 -15.45 -9.72
C GLU A 156 40.50 -14.02 -10.25
N PRO A 157 40.86 -12.96 -9.50
CA PRO A 157 41.36 -12.99 -8.12
C PRO A 157 40.26 -13.43 -7.12
N PRO A 158 40.63 -13.94 -5.93
CA PRO A 158 39.65 -14.38 -4.94
C PRO A 158 38.89 -13.19 -4.34
N VAL A 159 37.59 -13.36 -4.11
CA VAL A 159 36.75 -12.37 -3.41
C VAL A 159 37.09 -12.38 -1.92
N ARG A 160 37.79 -11.34 -1.47
CA ARG A 160 38.15 -11.16 -0.05
C ARG A 160 37.15 -10.24 0.64
N ALA A 161 35.94 -10.73 0.91
CA ALA A 161 34.88 -9.92 1.52
C ALA A 161 35.08 -9.67 3.02
N MET A 162 35.57 -10.70 3.73
CA MET A 162 35.69 -10.69 5.20
C MET A 162 36.74 -9.72 5.70
N ARG A 163 36.37 -8.83 6.63
CA ARG A 163 37.32 -7.99 7.35
C ARG A 163 38.18 -8.83 8.27
N CYS A 164 39.48 -8.78 8.06
CA CYS A 164 40.47 -9.42 8.90
C CYS A 164 41.62 -8.43 9.10
N ALA A 165 41.85 -7.97 10.33
CA ALA A 165 42.86 -6.95 10.62
C ALA A 165 44.26 -7.31 10.06
N GLU A 166 44.61 -8.59 10.03
CA GLU A 166 45.92 -9.08 9.60
C GLU A 166 46.00 -9.36 8.08
N LYS A 167 44.97 -9.96 7.49
CA LYS A 167 45.01 -10.49 6.11
C LYS A 167 44.19 -9.71 5.10
N ASN A 168 43.18 -8.98 5.57
CA ASN A 168 42.27 -8.18 4.74
C ASN A 168 41.66 -7.04 5.55
N PRO A 169 42.46 -6.04 5.95
CA PRO A 169 41.98 -4.93 6.77
C PRO A 169 40.89 -4.10 6.07
N GLY A 170 40.90 -4.10 4.72
CA GLY A 170 39.90 -3.45 3.87
C GLY A 170 38.61 -4.25 3.62
N GLY A 171 38.43 -5.42 4.24
CA GLY A 171 37.20 -6.20 4.08
C GLY A 171 35.95 -5.43 4.54
N TRP A 172 34.85 -5.64 3.83
CA TRP A 172 33.59 -4.90 3.99
C TRP A 172 32.48 -5.72 4.66
N VAL A 173 32.69 -7.02 4.89
CA VAL A 173 31.81 -7.88 5.70
C VAL A 173 32.45 -8.11 7.06
N SER A 174 31.73 -7.79 8.13
CA SER A 174 32.19 -8.06 9.50
C SER A 174 31.98 -9.53 9.88
N SER A 175 32.70 -9.99 10.91
CA SER A 175 32.48 -11.34 11.47
C SER A 175 31.04 -11.53 11.97
N GLU A 176 30.43 -10.49 12.54
CA GLU A 176 29.05 -10.54 13.02
C GLU A 176 28.04 -10.66 11.88
N GLU A 177 28.23 -9.88 10.81
CA GLU A 177 27.41 -9.98 9.59
C GLU A 177 27.52 -11.37 8.97
N TRP A 178 28.73 -11.89 8.83
CA TRP A 178 28.93 -13.24 8.29
C TRP A 178 28.31 -14.32 9.15
N ILE A 179 28.54 -14.31 10.47
CA ILE A 179 27.93 -15.27 11.40
C ILE A 179 26.41 -15.26 11.22
N LYS A 180 25.82 -14.06 11.20
CA LYS A 180 24.37 -13.89 10.98
C LYS A 180 23.91 -14.50 9.66
N TRP A 181 24.60 -14.22 8.56
CA TRP A 181 24.18 -14.70 7.23
C TRP A 181 24.47 -16.19 7.00
N ALA A 182 25.45 -16.76 7.70
CA ALA A 182 25.83 -18.16 7.62
C ALA A 182 24.86 -19.11 8.36
N HIS A 183 23.90 -18.60 9.14
CA HIS A 183 22.87 -19.42 9.80
C HIS A 183 21.97 -20.21 8.83
N GLY A 184 22.02 -19.93 7.52
CA GLY A 184 21.24 -20.62 6.48
C GLY A 184 19.74 -20.33 6.53
N VAL A 185 19.29 -19.49 7.47
CA VAL A 185 17.93 -18.98 7.61
C VAL A 185 18.02 -17.47 7.84
N TRP A 186 17.41 -16.69 6.96
CA TRP A 186 17.36 -15.23 7.07
C TRP A 186 15.97 -14.79 7.52
N ASP A 187 15.73 -14.80 8.83
CA ASP A 187 14.45 -14.46 9.46
C ASP A 187 14.24 -12.95 9.64
N ASP A 188 15.22 -12.14 9.26
CA ASP A 188 15.24 -10.68 9.39
C ASP A 188 15.05 -9.94 8.07
N ILE A 189 14.74 -10.66 6.99
CA ILE A 189 14.36 -10.07 5.70
C ILE A 189 12.98 -9.42 5.83
N GLN A 190 12.91 -8.11 5.70
CA GLN A 190 11.65 -7.37 5.72
C GLN A 190 10.97 -7.41 4.35
N GLU A 191 9.73 -7.91 4.29
CA GLU A 191 8.95 -7.97 3.05
C GLU A 191 8.66 -6.61 2.39
N THR A 192 8.93 -5.51 3.10
CA THR A 192 8.64 -4.12 2.71
C THR A 192 9.87 -3.33 2.24
N ASP A 193 11.08 -3.87 2.29
CA ASP A 193 12.32 -3.16 1.87
C ASP A 193 12.62 -3.40 0.39
N VAL A 194 12.30 -2.47 -0.52
CA VAL A 194 11.99 -2.74 -1.93
C VAL A 194 12.14 -1.48 -2.80
N LEU A 195 12.32 -1.63 -4.13
CA LEU A 195 12.42 -0.45 -5.03
C LEU A 195 11.07 0.18 -5.37
N ASP A 196 11.10 1.52 -5.48
CA ASP A 196 9.98 2.34 -5.90
C ASP A 196 9.61 2.11 -7.38
N GLY A 197 8.33 2.37 -7.70
CA GLY A 197 7.75 2.23 -9.04
C GLY A 197 7.61 0.80 -9.56
N TRP A 198 8.14 -0.25 -8.92
CA TRP A 198 8.25 -1.63 -9.47
C TRP A 198 7.01 -2.25 -10.16
N LYS A 199 5.84 -1.67 -9.94
CA LYS A 199 4.55 -2.02 -10.51
C LYS A 199 4.04 -1.05 -11.62
N SER A 200 4.54 0.18 -11.84
CA SER A 200 4.13 1.10 -12.98
C SER A 200 4.32 0.48 -14.32
N ALA A 201 5.24 -0.45 -14.30
CA ALA A 201 5.94 -0.90 -15.42
C ALA A 201 5.27 -2.20 -15.94
N ARG A 202 4.22 -2.73 -15.27
CA ARG A 202 3.64 -4.07 -15.57
C ARG A 202 2.40 -3.93 -16.43
N GLU A 203 2.33 -4.66 -17.55
CA GLU A 203 1.12 -4.74 -18.37
C GLU A 203 0.04 -5.67 -17.75
N LYS A 204 -1.21 -5.43 -18.19
CA LYS A 204 -2.49 -5.61 -17.51
C LYS A 204 -2.87 -7.00 -16.96
N ASP A 205 -2.23 -8.11 -17.36
CA ASP A 205 -2.80 -9.46 -17.13
C ASP A 205 -2.04 -10.38 -16.16
N GLU A 206 -0.96 -9.94 -15.52
CA GLU A 206 -0.08 -10.89 -14.81
C GLU A 206 0.11 -10.51 -13.32
N GLU A 207 -0.30 -11.46 -12.47
CA GLU A 207 -0.30 -11.52 -10.99
C GLU A 207 -1.43 -10.85 -10.18
N LYS A 208 -1.81 -11.55 -9.09
CA LYS A 208 -2.80 -11.13 -8.09
C LYS A 208 -2.28 -9.91 -7.33
N HIS A 209 -2.62 -8.76 -7.87
CA HIS A 209 -2.40 -7.48 -7.25
C HIS A 209 -3.48 -7.19 -6.20
N VAL A 210 -3.02 -6.77 -5.03
CA VAL A 210 -3.79 -6.12 -3.98
C VAL A 210 -4.37 -4.81 -4.54
N CYS A 211 -5.66 -4.78 -4.89
CA CYS A 211 -6.26 -3.62 -5.57
C CYS A 211 -7.61 -3.23 -4.97
N LEU A 212 -8.04 -1.99 -5.19
CA LEU A 212 -9.38 -1.50 -4.87
C LEU A 212 -10.23 -1.38 -6.13
N ALA A 213 -11.52 -1.69 -6.05
CA ALA A 213 -12.41 -1.54 -7.20
C ALA A 213 -12.61 -0.07 -7.59
N SER A 214 -12.82 0.16 -8.89
CA SER A 214 -13.24 1.43 -9.48
C SER A 214 -14.44 2.01 -8.71
N GLY A 215 -14.41 3.31 -8.45
CA GLY A 215 -15.37 3.99 -7.59
C GLY A 215 -15.08 3.89 -6.08
N SER A 216 -14.06 3.15 -5.63
CA SER A 216 -13.60 3.19 -4.23
C SER A 216 -13.05 4.58 -3.89
N LEU A 217 -13.50 5.18 -2.80
CA LEU A 217 -13.14 6.53 -2.41
C LEU A 217 -11.85 6.56 -1.58
N VAL A 218 -10.83 7.23 -2.09
CA VAL A 218 -9.55 7.48 -1.42
C VAL A 218 -9.57 8.86 -0.78
N LEU A 219 -9.06 8.95 0.46
CA LEU A 219 -8.96 10.21 1.16
C LEU A 219 -7.74 11.02 0.70
N THR A 220 -8.00 12.14 0.04
CA THR A 220 -6.98 13.11 -0.38
C THR A 220 -7.11 14.44 0.38
N ARG A 221 -6.18 15.38 0.17
CA ARG A 221 -6.33 16.76 0.67
C ARG A 221 -7.54 17.51 0.09
N ASN A 222 -8.09 17.07 -1.03
CA ASN A 222 -9.31 17.63 -1.62
C ASN A 222 -10.60 16.92 -1.12
N GLY A 223 -10.47 16.00 -0.16
CA GLY A 223 -11.53 15.15 0.37
C GLY A 223 -11.50 13.75 -0.22
N TYR A 224 -12.56 12.98 0.05
CA TYR A 224 -12.75 11.66 -0.57
C TYR A 224 -13.03 11.82 -2.07
N VAL A 225 -12.23 11.16 -2.89
CA VAL A 225 -12.36 11.14 -4.35
C VAL A 225 -12.24 9.69 -4.86
N PRO A 226 -12.88 9.32 -5.98
CA PRO A 226 -12.73 7.97 -6.54
C PRO A 226 -11.27 7.66 -6.87
N ILE A 227 -10.83 6.43 -6.62
CA ILE A 227 -9.45 5.98 -6.81
C ILE A 227 -8.97 6.22 -8.24
N GLU A 228 -9.84 6.02 -9.22
CA GLU A 228 -9.55 6.26 -10.64
C GLU A 228 -9.26 7.72 -10.97
N THR A 229 -9.66 8.66 -10.10
CA THR A 229 -9.43 10.12 -10.26
C THR A 229 -8.23 10.64 -9.49
N VAL A 230 -7.60 9.84 -8.63
CA VAL A 230 -6.40 10.23 -7.88
C VAL A 230 -5.23 10.35 -8.84
N GLU A 231 -4.42 11.41 -8.78
CA GLU A 231 -3.28 11.58 -9.68
C GLU A 231 -1.93 11.51 -8.93
N SER A 232 -0.86 11.21 -9.67
CA SER A 232 0.50 11.33 -9.13
C SER A 232 0.74 12.75 -8.62
N GLY A 233 1.29 12.86 -7.41
CA GLY A 233 1.49 14.11 -6.70
C GLY A 233 0.35 14.49 -5.73
N ASP A 234 -0.83 13.85 -5.84
CA ASP A 234 -1.87 14.04 -4.84
C ASP A 234 -1.40 13.59 -3.45
N MET A 235 -1.91 14.22 -2.41
CA MET A 235 -1.57 13.89 -1.03
C MET A 235 -2.67 13.03 -0.41
N VAL A 236 -2.30 11.83 0.06
CA VAL A 236 -3.21 10.86 0.72
C VAL A 236 -2.84 10.66 2.19
N LEU A 237 -3.83 10.31 3.01
CA LEU A 237 -3.64 10.09 4.46
C LEU A 237 -3.22 8.64 4.73
N THR A 238 -2.14 8.44 5.48
CA THR A 238 -1.56 7.12 5.76
C THR A 238 -2.00 6.56 7.11
N HIS A 239 -1.61 5.31 7.40
CA HIS A 239 -1.86 4.66 8.69
C HIS A 239 -1.25 5.39 9.90
N MET A 240 -0.22 6.21 9.67
CA MET A 240 0.42 7.03 10.70
C MET A 240 -0.30 8.35 10.96
N GLY A 241 -1.40 8.63 10.26
CA GLY A 241 -2.14 9.89 10.39
C GLY A 241 -1.42 11.10 9.80
N ARG A 242 -0.50 10.88 8.84
CA ARG A 242 0.22 11.94 8.12
C ARG A 242 -0.07 11.89 6.62
N TRP A 243 0.12 13.02 5.95
CA TRP A 243 -0.06 13.13 4.50
C TRP A 243 1.21 12.69 3.77
N ARG A 244 1.06 11.85 2.75
CA ARG A 244 2.14 11.40 1.86
C ARG A 244 1.73 11.54 0.40
N ARG A 245 2.71 11.75 -0.48
CA ARG A 245 2.47 11.89 -1.91
C ARG A 245 2.13 10.54 -2.52
N VAL A 246 1.12 10.54 -3.40
CA VAL A 246 0.91 9.47 -4.37
C VAL A 246 2.04 9.60 -5.37
N LEU A 247 2.89 8.58 -5.42
CA LEU A 247 3.94 8.47 -6.43
C LEU A 247 3.31 8.07 -7.75
N GLU A 248 2.30 7.22 -7.71
CA GLU A 248 1.74 6.57 -8.90
C GLU A 248 0.31 6.05 -8.71
N LYS A 249 -0.49 6.10 -9.78
CA LYS A 249 -1.80 5.41 -9.91
C LYS A 249 -1.73 4.41 -11.06
N ARG A 250 -2.25 3.20 -10.85
CA ARG A 250 -2.33 2.15 -11.88
C ARG A 250 -3.73 1.61 -12.07
N HIS A 251 -4.07 1.38 -13.35
CA HIS A 251 -5.25 0.61 -13.74
C HIS A 251 -4.87 -0.85 -13.93
N MET A 252 -5.48 -1.73 -13.13
CA MET A 252 -5.11 -3.14 -13.02
C MET A 252 -6.10 -4.10 -13.70
N GLY A 253 -6.99 -3.58 -14.56
CA GLY A 253 -7.98 -4.37 -15.29
C GLY A 253 -9.10 -4.90 -14.39
N PHE A 254 -9.81 -5.93 -14.86
CA PHE A 254 -10.89 -6.58 -14.10
C PHE A 254 -10.33 -7.72 -13.26
N LYS A 255 -10.65 -7.75 -11.95
CA LYS A 255 -10.24 -8.83 -11.05
C LYS A 255 -11.39 -9.28 -10.14
N PRO A 256 -11.37 -10.52 -9.64
CA PRO A 256 -12.27 -10.96 -8.59
C PRO A 256 -12.10 -10.11 -7.33
N VAL A 257 -13.22 -9.59 -6.82
CA VAL A 257 -13.26 -8.70 -5.66
C VAL A 257 -14.16 -9.25 -4.56
N VAL A 258 -13.72 -9.01 -3.32
CA VAL A 258 -14.53 -9.15 -2.11
C VAL A 258 -14.95 -7.78 -1.61
N GLN A 259 -16.16 -7.68 -1.07
CA GLN A 259 -16.63 -6.52 -0.34
C GLN A 259 -16.38 -6.74 1.15
N VAL A 260 -15.64 -5.82 1.77
CA VAL A 260 -15.37 -5.82 3.21
C VAL A 260 -16.28 -4.79 3.87
N GLU A 261 -17.21 -5.26 4.69
CA GLU A 261 -18.10 -4.39 5.46
C GLU A 261 -17.62 -4.26 6.91
N ALA A 262 -17.24 -3.05 7.30
CA ALA A 262 -17.02 -2.68 8.69
C ALA A 262 -17.94 -1.53 9.09
N GLN A 263 -18.08 -1.28 10.40
CA GLN A 263 -18.85 -0.12 10.87
C GLN A 263 -18.34 1.17 10.21
N GLY A 264 -19.15 1.83 9.39
CA GLY A 264 -18.73 3.06 8.71
C GLY A 264 -17.66 2.87 7.65
N VAL A 265 -17.57 1.67 7.05
CA VAL A 265 -16.89 1.42 5.78
C VAL A 265 -18.01 1.06 4.80
N ALA A 266 -18.30 1.98 3.89
CA ALA A 266 -19.60 2.03 3.21
C ALA A 266 -19.70 1.05 2.04
N GLU A 267 -18.64 0.90 1.24
CA GLU A 267 -18.66 0.05 0.05
C GLU A 267 -17.25 -0.34 -0.42
N LEU A 268 -16.37 -0.77 0.49
CA LEU A 268 -15.01 -1.13 0.11
C LEU A 268 -14.97 -2.49 -0.60
N LYS A 269 -14.73 -2.45 -1.90
CA LYS A 269 -14.48 -3.62 -2.75
C LYS A 269 -13.00 -3.67 -3.08
N CYS A 270 -12.38 -4.81 -2.82
CA CYS A 270 -10.96 -5.01 -3.04
C CYS A 270 -10.67 -6.47 -3.40
N THR A 271 -9.47 -6.75 -3.88
CA THR A 271 -9.06 -8.15 -4.08
C THR A 271 -8.97 -8.87 -2.73
N SER A 272 -9.16 -10.20 -2.73
CA SER A 272 -9.25 -10.98 -1.47
C SER A 272 -7.98 -10.94 -0.62
N ASP A 273 -6.84 -10.68 -1.24
CA ASP A 273 -5.52 -10.56 -0.62
C ASP A 273 -5.19 -9.12 -0.19
N HIS A 274 -6.10 -8.16 -0.41
CA HIS A 274 -5.83 -6.76 -0.09
C HIS A 274 -5.61 -6.56 1.41
N ARG A 275 -4.47 -5.97 1.79
CA ARG A 275 -4.08 -5.89 3.20
C ARG A 275 -4.65 -4.64 3.88
N PHE A 276 -5.15 -4.83 5.09
CA PHE A 276 -5.74 -3.82 5.96
C PHE A 276 -4.92 -3.64 7.22
N TRP A 277 -4.88 -2.41 7.76
CA TRP A 277 -4.31 -2.17 9.08
C TRP A 277 -5.32 -2.62 10.15
N THR A 278 -5.00 -3.70 10.86
CA THR A 278 -5.96 -4.39 11.73
C THR A 278 -5.49 -4.60 13.16
N ARG A 279 -6.44 -4.69 14.10
CA ARG A 279 -6.24 -5.25 15.45
C ARG A 279 -7.04 -6.53 15.60
N ASN A 280 -6.35 -7.63 15.80
CA ASN A 280 -6.94 -8.96 15.87
C ASN A 280 -7.59 -9.23 17.23
N CYS A 281 -8.71 -9.96 17.21
CA CYS A 281 -9.46 -10.38 18.41
C CYS A 281 -9.17 -11.82 18.86
N ALA A 282 -8.55 -12.63 18.00
CA ALA A 282 -8.20 -14.01 18.30
C ALA A 282 -7.05 -14.03 19.30
N GLY A 283 -7.32 -14.46 20.54
CA GLY A 283 -6.27 -14.56 21.57
C GLY A 283 -5.25 -15.64 21.22
N ARG A 284 -3.98 -15.38 21.55
CA ARG A 284 -2.97 -16.43 21.75
C ARG A 284 -3.59 -17.53 22.63
N GLY A 285 -3.74 -18.75 22.11
CA GLY A 285 -4.03 -19.96 22.91
C GLY A 285 -5.48 -20.41 23.15
N GLY A 286 -6.50 -19.89 22.46
CA GLY A 286 -7.90 -20.28 22.75
C GLY A 286 -8.64 -20.96 21.58
N LYS A 287 -8.53 -22.28 21.44
CA LYS A 287 -9.41 -23.08 20.56
C LYS A 287 -10.78 -23.27 21.22
N GLY A 288 -11.86 -23.15 20.43
CA GLY A 288 -13.09 -23.92 20.68
C GLY A 288 -14.40 -23.15 20.84
N ARG A 289 -14.43 -21.84 20.60
CA ARG A 289 -15.69 -21.10 20.54
C ARG A 289 -15.79 -20.47 19.16
N ALA A 290 -16.80 -20.88 18.38
CA ALA A 290 -17.17 -20.20 17.15
C ALA A 290 -17.15 -18.68 17.39
N ALA A 291 -16.84 -17.87 16.37
CA ALA A 291 -16.86 -16.40 16.47
C ALA A 291 -18.19 -15.82 17.00
N GLY A 292 -19.23 -16.65 17.17
CA GLY A 292 -20.49 -16.36 17.86
C GLY A 292 -20.60 -16.72 19.36
N SER A 293 -19.55 -17.17 20.05
CA SER A 293 -19.65 -17.65 21.46
C SER A 293 -18.91 -16.79 22.51
N MET A 294 -18.15 -15.77 22.10
CA MET A 294 -17.67 -14.72 23.00
C MET A 294 -18.60 -13.52 22.94
N ASN A 295 -18.90 -12.93 24.11
CA ASN A 295 -19.68 -11.71 24.14
C ASN A 295 -18.94 -10.58 23.38
N PRO A 296 -19.66 -9.63 22.76
CA PRO A 296 -19.06 -8.52 22.02
C PRO A 296 -18.03 -7.70 22.82
N SER A 297 -18.19 -7.61 24.14
CA SER A 297 -17.25 -6.90 25.02
C SER A 297 -15.88 -7.57 25.15
N GLY A 298 -15.80 -8.91 25.09
CA GLY A 298 -14.54 -9.65 25.18
C GLY A 298 -13.66 -9.49 23.95
N HIS A 299 -14.27 -9.43 22.75
CA HIS A 299 -13.55 -9.16 21.50
C HIS A 299 -12.92 -7.76 21.53
N ARG A 300 -13.72 -6.77 21.93
CA ARG A 300 -13.28 -5.37 22.03
C ARG A 300 -12.14 -5.20 23.03
N ARG A 301 -12.20 -5.87 24.19
CA ARG A 301 -11.13 -5.81 25.20
C ARG A 301 -9.81 -6.39 24.67
N ARG A 302 -9.85 -7.52 23.97
CA ARG A 302 -8.64 -8.15 23.39
C ARG A 302 -8.02 -7.33 22.29
N ALA A 303 -8.83 -6.85 21.34
CA ALA A 303 -8.35 -6.02 20.26
C ALA A 303 -7.69 -4.73 20.76
N ARG A 304 -8.23 -4.12 21.84
CA ARG A 304 -7.62 -2.94 22.48
C ARG A 304 -6.19 -3.18 22.98
N SER A 305 -5.89 -4.39 23.45
CA SER A 305 -4.56 -4.79 23.92
C SER A 305 -3.65 -5.41 22.86
N ALA A 306 -4.19 -5.77 21.69
CA ALA A 306 -3.42 -6.37 20.60
C ALA A 306 -2.63 -5.30 19.86
N GLN A 307 -1.37 -5.59 19.51
CA GLN A 307 -0.62 -4.76 18.57
C GLN A 307 -1.29 -4.80 17.19
N PRO A 308 -1.33 -3.68 16.47
CA PRO A 308 -1.87 -3.66 15.13
C PRO A 308 -0.94 -4.36 14.13
N GLU A 309 -1.53 -5.00 13.12
CA GLU A 309 -0.85 -5.80 12.10
C GLU A 309 -1.56 -5.70 10.75
N TRP A 310 -0.83 -5.93 9.66
CA TRP A 310 -1.40 -6.04 8.32
C TRP A 310 -2.08 -7.40 8.14
N MET A 311 -3.34 -7.39 7.72
CA MET A 311 -4.15 -8.59 7.54
C MET A 311 -4.90 -8.55 6.21
N GLU A 312 -4.92 -9.65 5.48
CA GLU A 312 -5.57 -9.73 4.17
C GLU A 312 -7.10 -9.66 4.31
N ALA A 313 -7.76 -9.12 3.29
CA ALA A 313 -9.19 -8.80 3.29
C ALA A 313 -10.03 -9.96 3.83
N HIS A 314 -9.84 -11.16 3.28
CA HIS A 314 -10.59 -12.37 3.64
C HIS A 314 -10.40 -12.86 5.09
N GLN A 315 -9.36 -12.39 5.77
CA GLN A 315 -9.02 -12.78 7.15
C GLN A 315 -9.53 -11.78 8.18
N THR A 316 -9.94 -10.59 7.72
CA THR A 316 -10.31 -9.48 8.61
C THR A 316 -11.62 -9.70 9.37
N LEU A 317 -12.41 -10.74 9.07
CA LEU A 317 -13.72 -10.97 9.68
C LEU A 317 -13.64 -11.05 11.20
N GLY A 318 -14.34 -10.15 11.88
CA GLY A 318 -14.36 -10.07 13.33
C GLY A 318 -13.18 -9.31 13.95
N SER A 319 -12.13 -9.00 13.18
CA SER A 319 -11.05 -8.08 13.53
C SER A 319 -11.52 -6.61 13.42
N TYR A 320 -10.64 -5.69 13.78
CA TYR A 320 -10.92 -4.25 13.73
C TYR A 320 -10.01 -3.57 12.72
N VAL A 321 -10.57 -2.80 11.78
CA VAL A 321 -9.82 -1.95 10.84
C VAL A 321 -9.73 -0.52 11.35
N ASN A 322 -8.64 0.19 11.04
CA ASN A 322 -8.38 1.54 11.55
C ASN A 322 -8.83 2.65 10.59
N LEU A 323 -9.29 3.77 11.16
CA LEU A 323 -9.50 5.07 10.52
C LEU A 323 -8.77 6.15 11.33
N PRO A 324 -7.57 6.59 10.88
CA PRO A 324 -6.87 7.69 11.51
C PRO A 324 -7.53 9.02 11.13
N LEU A 325 -7.24 10.05 11.92
CA LEU A 325 -7.61 11.42 11.63
C LEU A 325 -6.40 12.17 11.10
N PRO A 326 -6.55 13.08 10.11
CA PRO A 326 -5.47 13.98 9.73
C PRO A 326 -5.09 14.89 10.91
N PRO A 327 -3.87 15.45 10.92
CA PRO A 327 -3.46 16.36 11.98
C PRO A 327 -4.41 17.55 12.11
N VAL A 328 -4.44 18.16 13.29
CA VAL A 328 -5.19 19.41 13.47
C VAL A 328 -4.42 20.54 12.80
N GLU A 329 -5.12 21.34 11.98
CA GLU A 329 -4.58 22.52 11.30
C GLU A 329 -5.43 23.74 11.71
N ASP A 330 -4.77 24.87 11.94
CA ASP A 330 -5.47 26.10 12.32
C ASP A 330 -6.33 26.61 11.17
N SER A 331 -7.61 26.84 11.46
CA SER A 331 -8.53 27.45 10.51
C SER A 331 -8.71 28.95 10.80
N PRO A 332 -8.53 29.83 9.80
CA PRO A 332 -8.82 31.27 9.93
C PRO A 332 -10.32 31.58 9.97
N LEU A 333 -11.17 30.60 9.64
CA LEU A 333 -12.61 30.72 9.71
C LEU A 333 -13.10 30.46 11.14
N THR A 334 -14.08 31.25 11.57
CA THR A 334 -14.64 31.16 12.92
C THR A 334 -15.52 29.92 13.08
N ALA A 335 -15.83 29.54 14.32
CA ALA A 335 -16.79 28.47 14.60
C ALA A 335 -18.16 28.74 13.95
N ASP A 336 -18.63 29.99 13.97
CA ASP A 336 -19.87 30.39 13.29
C ASP A 336 -19.76 30.25 11.77
N ASP A 337 -18.63 30.59 11.16
CA ASP A 337 -18.42 30.37 9.72
C ASP A 337 -18.50 28.89 9.36
N TRP A 338 -17.90 28.02 10.17
CA TRP A 338 -17.98 26.57 9.99
C TRP A 338 -19.38 26.02 10.20
N TRP A 339 -20.17 26.57 11.13
CA TRP A 339 -21.59 26.25 11.25
C TRP A 339 -22.36 26.58 9.96
N ILE A 340 -22.09 27.75 9.35
CA ILE A 340 -22.74 28.16 8.10
C ILE A 340 -22.31 27.25 6.94
N ILE A 341 -21.02 26.89 6.86
CA ILE A 341 -20.52 25.91 5.88
C ILE A 341 -21.23 24.57 6.04
N GLY A 342 -21.41 24.10 7.28
CA GLY A 342 -22.20 22.90 7.58
C GLY A 342 -23.63 23.00 7.06
N ARG A 343 -24.33 24.11 7.36
CA ARG A 343 -25.70 24.34 6.87
C ARG A 343 -25.75 24.33 5.33
N TRP A 344 -24.77 24.96 4.68
CA TRP A 344 -24.68 25.00 3.23
C TRP A 344 -24.36 23.63 2.61
N LEU A 345 -23.57 22.78 3.28
CA LEU A 345 -23.32 21.42 2.81
C LEU A 345 -24.58 20.58 2.72
N GLY A 346 -25.59 20.82 3.56
CA GLY A 346 -26.92 20.24 3.36
C GLY A 346 -27.73 21.00 2.30
N ASP A 347 -28.19 22.19 2.66
CA ASP A 347 -29.23 22.93 1.91
C ASP A 347 -28.71 23.94 0.88
N GLY A 348 -27.40 24.00 0.71
CA GLY A 348 -26.73 24.99 -0.13
C GLY A 348 -26.52 24.57 -1.58
N HIS A 349 -26.41 25.55 -2.46
CA HIS A 349 -25.98 25.36 -3.85
C HIS A 349 -25.17 26.56 -4.37
N LEU A 350 -24.45 26.34 -5.48
CA LEU A 350 -23.83 27.41 -6.27
C LEU A 350 -24.69 27.69 -7.50
N ASP A 351 -25.01 28.97 -7.73
CA ASP A 351 -25.70 29.40 -8.96
C ASP A 351 -24.76 29.37 -10.19
N SER A 352 -25.26 29.76 -11.36
CA SER A 352 -24.48 29.78 -12.60
C SER A 352 -23.30 30.76 -12.59
N ARG A 353 -23.29 31.73 -11.67
CA ARG A 353 -22.19 32.70 -11.46
C ARG A 353 -21.34 32.31 -10.26
N GLU A 354 -21.43 31.06 -9.80
CA GLU A 354 -20.72 30.51 -8.65
C GLU A 354 -20.99 31.25 -7.33
N ARG A 355 -22.13 31.92 -7.19
CA ARG A 355 -22.54 32.51 -5.91
C ARG A 355 -23.23 31.46 -5.07
N ALA A 356 -22.85 31.40 -3.80
CA ALA A 356 -23.41 30.44 -2.86
C ALA A 356 -24.75 30.92 -2.30
N HIS A 357 -25.72 30.02 -2.23
CA HIS A 357 -27.04 30.26 -1.66
C HIS A 357 -27.40 29.12 -0.71
N ILE A 358 -28.19 29.40 0.33
CA ILE A 358 -28.88 28.39 1.15
C ILE A 358 -30.38 28.47 0.83
N SER A 359 -31.01 27.32 0.62
CA SER A 359 -32.47 27.23 0.45
C SER A 359 -33.09 26.70 1.73
N CYS A 360 -34.17 27.34 2.22
CA CYS A 360 -34.87 26.91 3.42
C CYS A 360 -36.38 27.07 3.24
N SER A 361 -37.18 26.48 4.13
CA SER A 361 -38.62 26.75 4.14
C SER A 361 -38.88 28.22 4.49
N HIS A 362 -40.03 28.75 4.07
CA HIS A 362 -40.40 30.13 4.41
C HIS A 362 -40.47 30.36 5.92
N ALA A 363 -40.86 29.34 6.70
CA ALA A 363 -40.98 29.41 8.15
C ALA A 363 -39.60 29.49 8.84
N GLU A 364 -38.58 28.85 8.28
CA GLU A 364 -37.22 28.85 8.87
C GLU A 364 -36.39 30.08 8.48
N ALA A 365 -36.84 30.84 7.48
CA ALA A 365 -36.04 31.89 6.86
C ALA A 365 -35.61 32.99 7.84
N GLU A 366 -36.49 33.43 8.74
CA GLU A 366 -36.19 34.48 9.72
C GLU A 366 -35.12 34.04 10.71
N GLY A 367 -35.28 32.85 11.29
CA GLY A 367 -34.30 32.27 12.21
C GLY A 367 -32.94 32.03 11.55
N LEU A 368 -32.96 31.56 10.30
CA LEU A 368 -31.73 31.37 9.53
C LEU A 368 -31.04 32.70 9.21
N LEU A 369 -31.77 33.75 8.83
CA LEU A 369 -31.20 35.08 8.58
C LEU A 369 -30.50 35.64 9.82
N THR A 370 -31.13 35.49 10.99
CA THR A 370 -30.55 35.88 12.27
C THR A 370 -29.25 35.12 12.53
N ARG A 371 -29.22 33.79 12.28
CA ARG A 371 -28.02 32.97 12.49
C ARG A 371 -26.90 33.27 11.47
N LEU A 372 -27.24 33.60 10.23
CA LEU A 372 -26.28 33.98 9.19
C LEU A 372 -25.65 35.36 9.44
N GLY A 373 -26.42 36.29 10.03
CA GLY A 373 -25.97 37.64 10.37
C GLY A 373 -25.28 38.34 9.20
N LYS A 374 -24.04 38.81 9.40
CA LYS A 374 -23.28 39.56 8.37
C LYS A 374 -22.94 38.74 7.11
N ARG A 375 -23.07 37.41 7.15
CA ARG A 375 -22.87 36.53 5.98
C ARG A 375 -24.10 36.47 5.07
N ALA A 376 -25.26 36.95 5.52
CA ALA A 376 -26.48 37.00 4.71
C ALA A 376 -26.39 38.10 3.64
N GLY A 377 -26.65 37.72 2.40
CA GLY A 377 -26.78 38.57 1.23
C GLY A 377 -28.25 38.81 0.86
N SER A 378 -28.50 38.93 -0.45
CA SER A 378 -29.86 39.11 -0.98
C SER A 378 -30.75 37.92 -0.66
N VAL A 379 -32.02 38.20 -0.35
CA VAL A 379 -33.04 37.19 -0.07
C VAL A 379 -34.04 37.17 -1.24
N ALA A 380 -34.33 35.97 -1.76
CA ALA A 380 -35.30 35.77 -2.82
C ALA A 380 -36.34 34.73 -2.38
N LYS A 381 -37.62 35.13 -2.36
CA LYS A 381 -38.73 34.21 -2.10
C LYS A 381 -39.11 33.51 -3.40
N ARG A 382 -38.94 32.18 -3.46
CA ARG A 382 -39.39 31.32 -4.56
C ARG A 382 -40.75 30.70 -4.20
N GLU A 383 -41.34 29.99 -5.15
CA GLU A 383 -42.64 29.34 -4.98
C GLU A 383 -42.68 28.36 -3.80
N THR A 384 -41.60 27.59 -3.58
CA THR A 384 -41.56 26.54 -2.55
C THR A 384 -40.49 26.74 -1.47
N ALA A 385 -39.66 27.78 -1.58
CA ALA A 385 -38.52 27.97 -0.69
C ALA A 385 -38.06 29.44 -0.64
N THR A 386 -37.41 29.83 0.46
CA THR A 386 -36.64 31.08 0.54
C THR A 386 -35.17 30.78 0.24
N GLN A 387 -34.59 31.53 -0.70
CA GLN A 387 -33.17 31.46 -1.04
C GLN A 387 -32.43 32.66 -0.44
N ILE A 388 -31.37 32.40 0.30
CA ILE A 388 -30.53 33.43 0.93
C ILE A 388 -29.13 33.32 0.31
N ALA A 389 -28.68 34.37 -0.37
CA ALA A 389 -27.32 34.45 -0.87
C ALA A 389 -26.33 34.56 0.29
N LEU A 390 -25.17 33.92 0.16
CA LEU A 390 -24.07 34.04 1.10
C LEU A 390 -23.01 34.98 0.56
N LYS A 391 -22.49 35.84 1.44
CA LYS A 391 -21.44 36.81 1.10
C LYS A 391 -20.33 36.81 2.14
N ASP A 392 -19.20 37.33 1.73
CA ASP A 392 -18.10 37.58 2.64
C ASP A 392 -18.35 38.82 3.51
N ARG A 393 -17.74 38.83 4.71
CA ARG A 393 -17.71 40.03 5.57
C ARG A 393 -16.80 41.08 4.91
N GLN A 394 -17.18 42.36 4.94
CA GLN A 394 -16.31 43.45 4.47
C GLN A 394 -15.04 43.54 5.35
N GLY A 395 -13.84 43.53 4.73
CA GLY A 395 -12.52 43.57 5.39
C GLY A 395 -11.46 42.66 4.72
N GLN A 396 -10.18 42.82 5.06
CA GLN A 396 -9.01 42.20 4.39
C GLN A 396 -8.96 40.66 4.34
N HIS A 397 -9.84 39.94 5.06
CA HIS A 397 -9.94 38.47 5.04
C HIS A 397 -11.22 37.95 4.36
N SER A 398 -11.94 38.81 3.62
CA SER A 398 -13.27 38.49 3.10
C SER A 398 -13.30 37.22 2.25
N THR A 399 -12.35 36.98 1.34
CA THR A 399 -12.48 35.95 0.29
C THR A 399 -12.37 34.48 0.72
N GLN A 400 -11.96 34.18 1.96
CA GLN A 400 -11.70 32.79 2.38
C GLN A 400 -12.97 31.96 2.59
N PHE A 401 -14.07 32.57 3.02
CA PHE A 401 -15.30 31.86 3.35
C PHE A 401 -16.03 31.38 2.08
N THR A 402 -16.28 32.27 1.12
CA THR A 402 -16.88 31.87 -0.17
C THR A 402 -15.97 30.91 -0.94
N ALA A 403 -14.65 31.08 -0.88
CA ALA A 403 -13.70 30.12 -1.45
C ALA A 403 -13.84 28.72 -0.81
N MET A 404 -14.03 28.65 0.51
CA MET A 404 -14.26 27.38 1.21
C MET A 404 -15.53 26.67 0.73
N LEU A 405 -16.63 27.42 0.53
CA LEU A 405 -17.88 26.87 -0.02
C LEU A 405 -17.66 26.28 -1.42
N LYS A 406 -16.89 26.95 -2.29
CA LYS A 406 -16.55 26.43 -3.62
C LYS A 406 -15.73 25.14 -3.54
N ARG A 407 -14.76 25.09 -2.62
CA ARG A 407 -13.92 23.89 -2.39
C ARG A 407 -14.69 22.70 -1.84
N CYS A 408 -15.79 22.95 -1.14
CA CYS A 408 -16.72 21.91 -0.71
C CYS A 408 -17.50 21.26 -1.87
N GLY A 409 -17.35 21.74 -3.11
CA GLY A 409 -17.91 21.13 -4.32
C GLY A 409 -19.25 21.73 -4.76
N ARG A 410 -19.81 21.24 -5.87
CA ARG A 410 -21.07 21.75 -6.45
C ARG A 410 -22.07 20.62 -6.69
N GLY A 411 -23.35 20.93 -6.51
CA GLY A 411 -24.45 19.97 -6.67
C GLY A 411 -24.44 18.92 -5.56
N ALA A 412 -25.58 18.26 -5.33
CA ALA A 412 -25.73 17.36 -4.18
C ALA A 412 -24.72 16.18 -4.20
N ALA A 413 -24.44 15.61 -5.38
CA ALA A 413 -23.51 14.49 -5.52
C ALA A 413 -22.03 14.91 -5.52
N GLY A 414 -21.71 16.15 -5.91
CA GLY A 414 -20.33 16.64 -6.02
C GLY A 414 -19.79 17.29 -4.73
N LYS A 415 -20.64 17.42 -3.70
CA LYS A 415 -20.23 17.97 -2.40
C LYS A 415 -19.28 17.00 -1.67
N ARG A 416 -18.25 17.53 -1.00
CA ARG A 416 -17.27 16.78 -0.21
C ARG A 416 -16.61 17.70 0.82
N LEU A 417 -15.85 17.13 1.76
CA LEU A 417 -15.08 17.90 2.74
C LEU A 417 -13.60 17.96 2.35
N PRO A 418 -13.02 19.14 2.09
CA PRO A 418 -11.58 19.29 1.86
C PRO A 418 -10.80 19.20 3.18
N VAL A 419 -9.46 19.13 3.10
CA VAL A 419 -8.57 18.97 4.26
C VAL A 419 -8.82 20.01 5.37
N GLU A 420 -9.13 21.26 5.03
CA GLU A 420 -9.36 22.32 6.01
C GLU A 420 -10.57 22.04 6.90
N ALA A 421 -11.58 21.34 6.37
CA ALA A 421 -12.74 20.91 7.14
C ALA A 421 -12.44 19.63 7.94
N LEU A 422 -11.63 18.74 7.38
CA LEU A 422 -11.25 17.47 8.00
C LEU A 422 -10.19 17.62 9.10
N SER A 423 -9.42 18.70 9.07
CA SER A 423 -8.30 19.00 9.97
C SER A 423 -8.67 19.99 11.09
N LEU A 424 -9.94 20.38 11.25
CA LEU A 424 -10.36 21.35 12.27
C LEU A 424 -10.02 20.92 13.70
N GLU A 425 -9.87 21.88 14.61
CA GLU A 425 -9.92 21.57 16.04
C GLU A 425 -11.33 21.11 16.48
N PRO A 426 -11.48 20.36 17.59
CA PRO A 426 -12.75 19.74 17.98
C PRO A 426 -13.95 20.70 18.07
N VAL A 427 -13.75 21.94 18.54
CA VAL A 427 -14.82 22.94 18.70
C VAL A 427 -15.36 23.41 17.34
N LYS A 428 -14.47 23.68 16.39
CA LYS A 428 -14.87 24.06 15.02
C LYS A 428 -15.45 22.86 14.27
N ALA A 429 -14.92 21.66 14.48
CA ALA A 429 -15.49 20.43 13.94
C ALA A 429 -16.93 20.19 14.44
N GLU A 430 -17.20 20.42 15.73
CA GLU A 430 -18.57 20.33 16.28
C GLU A 430 -19.49 21.39 15.68
N SER A 431 -18.99 22.60 15.45
CA SER A 431 -19.76 23.67 14.82
C SER A 431 -20.14 23.34 13.38
N LEU A 432 -19.18 22.81 12.59
CA LEU A 432 -19.42 22.28 11.25
C LEU A 432 -20.48 21.17 11.26
N LEU A 433 -20.34 20.21 12.17
CA LEU A 433 -21.28 19.09 12.31
C LEU A 433 -22.69 19.56 12.68
N ALA A 434 -22.81 20.46 13.65
CA ALA A 434 -24.09 21.02 14.09
C ALA A 434 -24.78 21.82 12.96
N GLY A 435 -23.99 22.55 12.16
CA GLY A 435 -24.48 23.22 10.96
C GLY A 435 -25.10 22.23 9.98
N TYR A 436 -24.38 21.15 9.66
CA TYR A 436 -24.85 20.11 8.74
C TYR A 436 -26.10 19.38 9.26
N LEU A 437 -26.11 19.03 10.55
CA LEU A 437 -27.26 18.39 11.19
C LEU A 437 -28.47 19.31 11.29
N SER A 438 -28.28 20.64 11.31
CA SER A 438 -29.43 21.55 11.26
C SER A 438 -30.17 21.47 9.92
N ALA A 439 -29.46 21.19 8.82
CA ALA A 439 -30.02 21.08 7.47
C ALA A 439 -30.63 19.70 7.23
N ASP A 440 -29.78 18.67 7.17
CA ASP A 440 -30.18 17.31 6.76
C ASP A 440 -30.28 16.34 7.95
N GLY A 441 -30.07 16.82 9.18
CA GLY A 441 -30.06 15.98 10.36
C GLY A 441 -31.47 15.71 10.89
N HIS A 442 -31.75 14.44 11.13
CA HIS A 442 -32.93 13.97 11.84
C HIS A 442 -32.51 13.23 13.12
N TYR A 443 -33.01 13.69 14.27
CA TYR A 443 -32.73 13.02 15.55
C TYR A 443 -33.76 11.93 15.83
N VAL A 444 -33.28 10.69 15.91
CA VAL A 444 -34.13 9.52 16.17
C VAL A 444 -34.17 9.24 17.66
N ALA A 445 -35.18 9.80 18.35
CA ALA A 445 -35.31 9.73 19.81
C ALA A 445 -35.26 8.30 20.37
N LYS A 446 -35.93 7.34 19.71
CA LYS A 446 -35.93 5.91 20.09
C LYS A 446 -34.53 5.31 20.22
N HIS A 447 -33.61 5.71 19.35
CA HIS A 447 -32.24 5.18 19.28
C HIS A 447 -31.19 6.16 19.81
N LYS A 448 -31.62 7.35 20.25
CA LYS A 448 -30.77 8.46 20.71
C LYS A 448 -29.62 8.76 19.75
N ARG A 449 -29.88 8.71 18.44
CA ARG A 449 -28.86 8.89 17.39
C ARG A 449 -29.30 9.95 16.40
N TRP A 450 -28.32 10.64 15.84
CA TRP A 450 -28.54 11.50 14.68
C TRP A 450 -28.41 10.68 13.40
N THR A 451 -29.27 10.97 12.44
CA THR A 451 -29.18 10.43 11.08
C THR A 451 -29.22 11.56 10.07
N ALA A 452 -28.50 11.44 8.96
CA ALA A 452 -28.61 12.35 7.82
C ALA A 452 -28.51 11.55 6.53
N SER A 453 -29.18 12.01 5.46
CA SER A 453 -29.17 11.38 4.15
C SER A 453 -28.49 12.28 3.12
N SER A 454 -27.72 11.71 2.20
CA SER A 454 -27.13 12.46 1.08
C SER A 454 -26.81 11.53 -0.09
N VAL A 455 -26.91 12.06 -1.31
CA VAL A 455 -26.44 11.35 -2.51
C VAL A 455 -24.92 11.41 -2.69
N SER A 456 -24.20 12.21 -1.89
CA SER A 456 -22.73 12.22 -1.87
C SER A 456 -22.17 11.33 -0.76
N ARG A 457 -21.65 10.16 -1.14
CA ARG A 457 -20.92 9.27 -0.23
C ARG A 457 -19.66 9.93 0.32
N ALA A 458 -18.94 10.67 -0.52
CA ALA A 458 -17.73 11.40 -0.15
C ALA A 458 -17.98 12.41 0.98
N LEU A 459 -19.10 13.15 0.92
CA LEU A 459 -19.51 14.07 1.97
C LEU A 459 -19.76 13.33 3.29
N LEU A 460 -20.52 12.22 3.25
CA LEU A 460 -20.86 11.50 4.47
C LEU A 460 -19.68 10.78 5.11
N LEU A 461 -18.73 10.25 4.32
CA LEU A 461 -17.47 9.73 4.84
C LEU A 461 -16.64 10.84 5.52
N GLY A 462 -16.61 12.03 4.93
CA GLY A 462 -16.01 13.21 5.56
C GLY A 462 -16.72 13.58 6.88
N MET A 463 -18.05 13.64 6.88
CA MET A 463 -18.83 13.95 8.09
C MET A 463 -18.67 12.88 9.18
N ALA A 464 -18.42 11.62 8.80
CA ALA A 464 -18.08 10.57 9.77
C ALA A 464 -16.75 10.86 10.48
N MET A 465 -15.74 11.38 9.76
CA MET A 465 -14.48 11.84 10.36
C MET A 465 -14.68 13.09 11.23
N VAL A 466 -15.52 14.03 10.80
CA VAL A 466 -15.87 15.21 11.62
C VAL A 466 -16.57 14.78 12.91
N ALA A 467 -17.50 13.82 12.86
CA ALA A 467 -18.14 13.27 14.06
C ALA A 467 -17.15 12.53 14.99
N GLN A 468 -16.18 11.81 14.41
CA GLN A 468 -15.08 11.21 15.17
C GLN A 468 -14.27 12.28 15.91
N ARG A 469 -13.97 13.40 15.24
CA ARG A 469 -13.19 14.49 15.82
C ARG A 469 -13.95 15.31 16.86
N ALA A 470 -15.18 15.69 16.55
CA ALA A 470 -16.00 16.56 17.37
C ALA A 470 -16.51 15.86 18.64
N ARG A 471 -16.89 14.57 18.50
CA ARG A 471 -17.62 13.85 19.55
C ARG A 471 -16.94 12.55 19.99
N GLY A 472 -15.81 12.18 19.40
CA GLY A 472 -15.11 10.93 19.75
C GLY A 472 -15.90 9.67 19.40
N VAL A 473 -16.80 9.73 18.41
CA VAL A 473 -17.67 8.60 18.03
C VAL A 473 -17.43 8.13 16.60
N ALA A 474 -17.45 6.81 16.39
CA ALA A 474 -17.37 6.21 15.06
C ALA A 474 -18.76 6.18 14.41
N ALA A 475 -19.03 7.15 13.53
CA ALA A 475 -20.26 7.17 12.74
C ALA A 475 -20.32 6.04 11.71
N SER A 476 -21.52 5.63 11.33
CA SER A 476 -21.77 4.67 10.26
C SER A 476 -22.22 5.37 8.99
N VAL A 477 -21.69 4.98 7.84
CA VAL A 477 -22.18 5.37 6.51
C VAL A 477 -22.57 4.08 5.79
N TYR A 478 -23.79 4.01 5.26
CA TYR A 478 -24.32 2.83 4.58
C TYR A 478 -25.33 3.21 3.50
N ALA A 479 -25.55 2.32 2.53
CA ALA A 479 -26.50 2.53 1.46
C ALA A 479 -27.94 2.63 2.00
N GLY A 480 -28.63 3.69 1.60
CA GLY A 480 -30.06 3.90 1.80
C GLY A 480 -30.86 3.46 0.57
N ARG A 481 -31.73 4.34 0.07
CA ARG A 481 -32.60 4.05 -1.08
C ARG A 481 -31.78 3.86 -2.37
N PRO A 482 -32.03 2.79 -3.16
CA PRO A 482 -31.31 2.55 -4.41
C PRO A 482 -31.64 3.59 -5.48
N ALA A 483 -30.77 3.68 -6.49
CA ALA A 483 -31.03 4.47 -7.68
C ALA A 483 -32.26 3.92 -8.43
N GLY A 484 -33.00 4.80 -9.11
CA GLY A 484 -34.24 4.42 -9.79
C GLY A 484 -34.96 5.62 -10.40
N SER A 485 -36.26 5.48 -10.62
CA SER A 485 -37.14 6.59 -11.00
C SER A 485 -38.31 6.68 -10.03
N THR A 486 -38.74 7.91 -9.73
CA THR A 486 -39.90 8.16 -8.88
C THR A 486 -40.70 9.36 -9.40
N ALA A 487 -41.99 9.40 -9.06
CA ALA A 487 -42.85 10.52 -9.41
C ALA A 487 -42.79 11.59 -8.31
N ILE A 488 -42.22 12.76 -8.62
CA ILE A 488 -42.23 13.92 -7.72
C ILE A 488 -43.16 14.96 -8.34
N GLN A 489 -44.30 15.21 -7.69
CA GLN A 489 -45.32 16.16 -8.15
C GLN A 489 -45.73 15.92 -9.62
N GLY A 490 -46.00 14.66 -9.97
CA GLY A 490 -46.42 14.27 -11.33
C GLY A 490 -45.30 14.22 -12.38
N ARG A 491 -44.05 14.54 -12.02
CA ARG A 491 -42.89 14.42 -12.91
C ARG A 491 -42.10 13.16 -12.60
N THR A 492 -41.74 12.37 -13.61
CA THR A 492 -40.78 11.27 -13.47
C THR A 492 -39.39 11.85 -13.29
N VAL A 493 -38.78 11.58 -12.14
CA VAL A 493 -37.42 12.04 -11.79
C VAL A 493 -36.53 10.83 -11.55
N ASN A 494 -35.36 10.82 -12.18
CA ASN A 494 -34.33 9.83 -11.92
C ASN A 494 -33.64 10.12 -10.58
N THR A 495 -33.61 9.16 -9.69
CA THR A 495 -32.98 9.25 -8.36
C THR A 495 -31.65 8.50 -8.35
N ARG A 496 -30.66 9.05 -7.66
CA ARG A 496 -29.38 8.38 -7.38
C ARG A 496 -29.48 7.55 -6.11
N GLN A 497 -28.49 6.68 -5.88
CA GLN A 497 -28.29 6.01 -4.61
C GLN A 497 -28.18 7.05 -3.49
N ASP A 498 -29.03 6.91 -2.47
CA ASP A 498 -28.98 7.69 -1.24
C ASP A 498 -28.07 6.98 -0.22
N TRP A 499 -27.31 7.74 0.56
CA TRP A 499 -26.43 7.24 1.60
C TRP A 499 -26.87 7.80 2.94
N ILE A 500 -26.80 6.98 3.99
CA ILE A 500 -27.23 7.36 5.34
C ILE A 500 -26.03 7.43 6.27
N LEU A 501 -25.84 8.59 6.87
CA LEU A 501 -24.95 8.81 8.01
C LEU A 501 -25.72 8.53 9.29
N GLY A 502 -25.13 7.73 10.19
CA GLY A 502 -25.66 7.46 11.53
C GLY A 502 -24.62 7.78 12.59
N ILE A 503 -24.89 8.78 13.43
CA ILE A 503 -23.99 9.19 14.51
C ILE A 503 -24.54 8.64 15.83
N PRO A 504 -23.89 7.64 16.42
CA PRO A 504 -24.35 7.04 17.66
C PRO A 504 -24.10 7.97 18.85
N PRO A 505 -24.87 7.84 19.96
CA PRO A 505 -24.62 8.61 21.17
C PRO A 505 -23.33 8.19 21.89
N ARG A 506 -22.85 6.97 21.62
CA ARG A 506 -21.60 6.42 22.17
C ARG A 506 -21.09 5.25 21.32
N ASN A 507 -19.81 4.94 21.45
CA ASN A 507 -19.19 3.79 20.79
C ASN A 507 -19.58 2.46 21.46
N VAL A 508 -20.45 1.68 20.80
CA VAL A 508 -20.84 0.34 21.24
C VAL A 508 -19.84 -0.70 20.74
N SER A 509 -19.71 -0.86 19.42
CA SER A 509 -18.80 -1.83 18.78
C SER A 509 -17.41 -1.29 18.50
N ALA A 510 -17.30 -0.03 18.06
CA ALA A 510 -16.03 0.60 17.71
C ALA A 510 -15.17 0.92 18.95
N MET A 511 -13.87 1.04 18.76
CA MET A 511 -12.93 1.54 19.77
C MET A 511 -12.34 2.86 19.31
N MET A 512 -12.26 3.82 20.21
CA MET A 512 -11.47 5.02 19.99
C MET A 512 -10.16 4.84 20.74
N LEU A 513 -9.06 4.90 20.00
CA LEU A 513 -7.68 4.88 20.50
C LEU A 513 -6.97 6.14 20.01
N ASN A 514 -5.72 6.29 20.43
CA ASN A 514 -4.86 7.44 20.15
C ASN A 514 -4.59 7.60 18.65
N ASP A 515 -4.51 6.47 17.94
CA ASP A 515 -4.30 6.32 16.50
C ASP A 515 -5.63 6.29 15.71
N GLY A 516 -6.74 6.72 16.32
CA GLY A 516 -8.04 6.90 15.66
C GLY A 516 -9.08 5.83 15.98
N ALA A 517 -10.03 5.68 15.06
CA ALA A 517 -11.19 4.81 15.24
C ALA A 517 -10.92 3.41 14.71
N TRP A 518 -11.11 2.42 15.56
CA TRP A 518 -11.03 1.01 15.22
C TRP A 518 -12.43 0.44 15.07
N LYS A 519 -12.75 -0.06 13.89
CA LYS A 519 -14.10 -0.40 13.44
C LYS A 519 -14.16 -1.88 13.13
N LYS A 520 -15.11 -2.59 13.74
CA LYS A 520 -15.21 -4.04 13.62
C LYS A 520 -15.69 -4.43 12.21
N VAL A 521 -14.97 -5.33 11.56
CA VAL A 521 -15.39 -5.98 10.32
C VAL A 521 -16.49 -6.99 10.64
N ARG A 522 -17.62 -6.87 9.95
CA ARG A 522 -18.84 -7.65 10.22
C ARG A 522 -19.13 -8.68 9.15
N LYS A 523 -18.72 -8.40 7.91
CA LYS A 523 -19.05 -9.23 6.75
C LYS A 523 -17.96 -9.08 5.70
N ILE A 524 -17.68 -10.20 5.03
CA ILE A 524 -16.84 -10.28 3.84
C ILE A 524 -17.63 -11.14 2.85
N GLU A 525 -17.84 -10.65 1.65
CA GLU A 525 -18.56 -11.39 0.61
C GLU A 525 -17.86 -11.26 -0.74
N ALA A 526 -17.85 -12.33 -1.53
CA ALA A 526 -17.40 -12.24 -2.92
C ALA A 526 -18.46 -11.50 -3.74
N THR A 527 -18.04 -10.53 -4.56
CA THR A 527 -18.96 -9.65 -5.31
C THR A 527 -18.77 -9.74 -6.83
N GLY A 528 -18.10 -10.79 -7.31
CA GLY A 528 -17.80 -10.99 -8.72
C GLY A 528 -16.49 -10.31 -9.11
N GLU A 529 -16.40 -9.87 -10.35
CA GLU A 529 -15.25 -9.13 -10.88
C GLU A 529 -15.57 -7.64 -11.01
N ALA A 530 -14.58 -6.81 -10.74
CA ALA A 530 -14.66 -5.37 -10.94
C ALA A 530 -13.37 -4.87 -11.57
N GLU A 531 -13.46 -3.76 -12.30
CA GLU A 531 -12.28 -2.97 -12.67
C GLU A 531 -11.57 -2.49 -11.39
N VAL A 532 -10.25 -2.66 -11.30
CA VAL A 532 -9.50 -2.36 -10.08
C VAL A 532 -8.29 -1.46 -10.32
N TRP A 533 -7.93 -0.72 -9.28
CA TRP A 533 -6.87 0.27 -9.27
C TRP A 533 -5.93 0.06 -8.07
N ASP A 534 -4.68 0.48 -8.22
CA ASP A 534 -3.65 0.46 -7.18
C ASP A 534 -2.96 1.83 -7.08
N LEU A 535 -2.56 2.22 -5.87
CA LEU A 535 -1.82 3.45 -5.60
C LEU A 535 -0.48 3.12 -4.97
N GLN A 536 0.57 3.81 -5.41
CA GLN A 536 1.85 3.83 -4.72
C GLN A 536 1.99 5.12 -3.94
N VAL A 537 2.33 5.01 -2.66
CA VAL A 537 2.37 6.13 -1.72
C VAL A 537 3.75 6.18 -1.07
N GLU A 538 4.35 7.36 -1.08
CA GLU A 538 5.68 7.64 -0.55
C GLU A 538 5.82 7.26 0.94
N GLY A 539 6.84 6.47 1.25
CA GLY A 539 7.26 6.16 2.61
C GLY A 539 6.37 5.15 3.35
N ASP A 540 5.18 5.56 3.78
CA ASP A 540 4.34 4.75 4.69
C ASP A 540 3.58 3.61 3.99
N GLU A 541 3.71 3.53 2.67
CA GLU A 541 3.17 2.49 1.81
C GLU A 541 1.71 2.11 2.08
N SER A 542 0.90 3.11 2.40
CA SER A 542 -0.50 2.92 2.82
C SER A 542 -1.32 4.17 2.58
N PHE A 543 -2.64 3.99 2.50
CA PHE A 543 -3.57 5.09 2.37
C PHE A 543 -4.94 4.75 2.95
N VAL A 544 -5.76 5.77 3.22
CA VAL A 544 -7.15 5.60 3.66
C VAL A 544 -8.08 5.49 2.45
N ALA A 545 -8.81 4.38 2.36
CA ALA A 545 -9.85 4.12 1.38
C ALA A 545 -11.16 3.70 2.05
N GLU A 546 -12.30 4.26 1.62
CA GLU A 546 -13.65 3.99 2.15
C GLU A 546 -13.74 4.10 3.69
N GLY A 547 -12.87 4.93 4.26
CA GLY A 547 -12.78 5.13 5.70
C GLY A 547 -11.99 4.06 6.45
N CYS A 548 -11.10 3.30 5.82
CA CYS A 548 -10.10 2.52 6.55
C CYS A 548 -8.75 2.46 5.82
N VAL A 549 -7.70 2.07 6.56
CA VAL A 549 -6.32 2.01 6.07
C VAL A 549 -6.03 0.70 5.32
N VAL A 550 -5.34 0.83 4.18
CA VAL A 550 -4.87 -0.28 3.32
C VAL A 550 -3.40 -0.13 2.90
N HIS A 551 -2.75 -1.19 2.38
CA HIS A 551 -1.29 -1.29 2.12
C HIS A 551 -0.88 -1.55 0.65
N ASN A 552 0.39 -1.27 0.31
CA ASN A 552 1.06 -1.52 -0.99
C ASN A 552 1.85 -2.90 -1.01
N CYS A 553 2.84 -3.21 -1.86
CA CYS A 553 3.73 -4.43 -1.79
C CYS A 553 4.86 -4.34 -2.86
N PRO A 554 6.13 -4.84 -2.68
CA PRO A 554 7.11 -5.51 -3.66
C PRO A 554 8.14 -6.62 -3.14
N LEU A 555 9.18 -7.05 -3.93
CA LEU A 555 10.36 -7.95 -3.62
C LEU A 555 11.53 -7.26 -2.86
N GLN A 556 12.16 -7.97 -1.92
CA GLN A 556 13.04 -7.44 -0.87
C GLN A 556 14.52 -7.17 -1.28
N LEU A 557 15.00 -5.93 -1.13
CA LEU A 557 16.38 -5.47 -1.40
C LEU A 557 17.41 -6.14 -0.51
N GLU A 558 17.10 -6.37 0.77
CA GLU A 558 18.06 -6.95 1.73
C GLU A 558 18.55 -8.35 1.31
N VAL A 559 17.73 -9.13 0.59
CA VAL A 559 18.14 -10.43 0.03
C VAL A 559 19.27 -10.24 -0.98
N ILE A 560 19.09 -9.30 -1.90
CA ILE A 560 20.04 -8.96 -2.96
C ILE A 560 21.32 -8.38 -2.33
N ARG A 561 21.16 -7.48 -1.35
CA ARG A 561 22.24 -6.78 -0.67
C ARG A 561 23.26 -7.75 -0.07
N ARG A 562 22.81 -8.85 0.53
CA ARG A 562 23.67 -9.90 1.10
C ARG A 562 24.44 -10.66 0.03
N CYS A 563 23.76 -11.08 -1.03
CA CYS A 563 24.39 -11.84 -2.12
C CYS A 563 25.50 -11.03 -2.81
N VAL A 564 25.23 -9.77 -3.17
CA VAL A 564 26.23 -8.88 -3.78
C VAL A 564 27.41 -8.67 -2.83
N LYS A 565 27.13 -8.37 -1.56
CA LYS A 565 28.18 -8.07 -0.57
C LYS A 565 29.08 -9.28 -0.27
N LEU A 566 28.56 -10.51 -0.31
CA LEU A 566 29.34 -11.72 -0.05
C LEU A 566 30.17 -12.19 -1.24
N TYR A 567 29.59 -12.18 -2.44
CA TYR A 567 30.13 -12.92 -3.59
C TYR A 567 30.77 -12.03 -4.65
N THR A 568 30.87 -10.71 -4.43
CA THR A 568 31.58 -9.80 -5.33
C THR A 568 32.48 -8.81 -4.62
N SER A 569 33.57 -8.44 -5.28
CA SER A 569 34.42 -7.29 -4.97
C SER A 569 33.82 -6.00 -5.55
N PRO A 570 34.10 -4.82 -4.97
CA PRO A 570 33.79 -3.54 -5.63
C PRO A 570 34.35 -3.48 -7.06
N GLY A 571 33.59 -2.88 -7.98
CA GLY A 571 33.90 -2.80 -9.41
C GLY A 571 33.57 -4.05 -10.24
N GLU A 572 33.22 -5.17 -9.62
CA GLU A 572 32.81 -6.38 -10.33
C GLU A 572 31.38 -6.27 -10.90
N THR A 573 31.04 -7.13 -11.85
CA THR A 573 29.77 -7.05 -12.59
C THR A 573 28.74 -8.06 -12.10
N VAL A 574 27.59 -7.56 -11.65
CA VAL A 574 26.42 -8.34 -11.23
C VAL A 574 25.42 -8.44 -12.37
N LEU A 575 24.99 -9.67 -12.68
CA LEU A 575 24.00 -9.99 -13.70
C LEU A 575 22.63 -10.26 -13.07
N ASP A 576 21.59 -9.65 -13.65
CA ASP A 576 20.19 -10.06 -13.45
C ASP A 576 19.50 -10.35 -14.80
N PRO A 577 19.34 -11.63 -15.17
CA PRO A 577 18.71 -12.02 -16.44
C PRO A 577 17.19 -11.73 -16.48
N PHE A 578 16.57 -11.48 -15.34
CA PHE A 578 15.15 -11.17 -15.17
C PHE A 578 15.02 -9.87 -14.38
N MET A 579 15.66 -8.81 -14.88
CA MET A 579 15.99 -7.58 -14.15
C MET A 579 14.78 -6.86 -13.55
N GLY A 580 13.60 -7.03 -14.15
CA GLY A 580 12.41 -6.35 -13.72
C GLY A 580 12.63 -4.85 -13.73
N ILE A 581 12.44 -4.26 -12.58
CA ILE A 581 12.51 -2.81 -12.34
C ILE A 581 13.85 -2.37 -11.75
N GLY A 582 14.85 -3.24 -11.83
CA GLY A 582 16.24 -2.92 -11.53
C GLY A 582 16.66 -3.12 -10.07
N SER A 583 15.93 -3.89 -9.25
CA SER A 583 16.30 -4.10 -7.83
C SER A 583 17.72 -4.62 -7.66
N THR A 584 18.12 -5.60 -8.48
CA THR A 584 19.50 -6.14 -8.45
C THR A 584 20.52 -5.11 -8.90
N ALA A 585 20.25 -4.42 -10.00
CA ALA A 585 21.15 -3.43 -10.55
C ALA A 585 21.32 -2.21 -9.61
N TYR A 586 20.24 -1.79 -8.96
CA TYR A 586 20.26 -0.70 -7.99
C TYR A 586 21.14 -1.05 -6.80
N VAL A 587 20.97 -2.24 -6.21
CA VAL A 587 21.77 -2.68 -5.06
C VAL A 587 23.23 -2.92 -5.46
N ALA A 588 23.49 -3.42 -6.67
CA ALA A 588 24.85 -3.55 -7.18
C ALA A 588 25.54 -2.18 -7.27
N ILE A 589 24.88 -1.18 -7.87
CA ILE A 589 25.40 0.19 -7.97
C ILE A 589 25.56 0.82 -6.58
N GLU A 590 24.57 0.69 -5.68
CA GLU A 590 24.63 1.12 -4.28
C GLU A 590 25.89 0.63 -3.58
N GLN A 591 26.30 -0.61 -3.88
CA GLN A 591 27.51 -1.21 -3.30
C GLN A 591 28.79 -0.94 -4.12
N GLY A 592 28.76 -0.10 -5.14
CA GLY A 592 29.92 0.19 -5.98
C GLY A 592 30.32 -0.96 -6.90
N ARG A 593 29.35 -1.75 -7.37
CA ARG A 593 29.51 -2.79 -8.40
C ARG A 593 28.88 -2.32 -9.72
N ASN A 594 29.33 -2.91 -10.82
CA ASN A 594 28.67 -2.77 -12.11
C ASN A 594 27.45 -3.69 -12.18
N ALA A 595 26.47 -3.32 -12.99
CA ALA A 595 25.28 -4.14 -13.20
C ALA A 595 24.98 -4.32 -14.68
N VAL A 596 24.57 -5.53 -15.05
CA VAL A 596 23.97 -5.83 -16.34
C VAL A 596 22.66 -6.56 -16.08
N GLY A 597 21.60 -6.19 -16.80
CA GLY A 597 20.38 -6.96 -16.73
C GLY A 597 19.60 -6.94 -18.03
N PHE A 598 18.74 -7.94 -18.18
CA PHE A 598 17.86 -8.09 -19.32
C PHE A 598 16.41 -7.94 -18.85
N GLU A 599 15.63 -7.22 -19.63
CA GLU A 599 14.21 -7.02 -19.35
C GLU A 599 13.46 -7.00 -20.67
N LEU A 600 12.39 -7.80 -20.75
CA LEU A 600 11.59 -7.93 -21.97
C LEU A 600 10.52 -6.85 -22.07
N LYS A 601 10.00 -6.37 -20.93
CA LYS A 601 8.95 -5.35 -20.89
C LYS A 601 9.57 -3.97 -20.92
N GLU A 602 9.29 -3.22 -21.99
CA GLU A 602 9.81 -1.86 -22.19
C GLU A 602 9.49 -0.93 -21.02
N SER A 603 8.32 -1.09 -20.42
CA SER A 603 7.89 -0.35 -19.25
C SER A 603 8.71 -0.69 -17.99
N TYR A 604 9.07 -1.97 -17.75
CA TYR A 604 10.00 -2.41 -16.68
C TYR A 604 11.39 -1.81 -16.90
N HIS A 605 11.87 -1.90 -18.13
CA HIS A 605 13.14 -1.34 -18.52
C HIS A 605 13.20 0.18 -18.29
N ALA A 606 12.18 0.94 -18.72
CA ALA A 606 12.13 2.39 -18.54
C ALA A 606 12.14 2.81 -17.07
N LEU A 607 11.45 2.05 -16.21
CA LEU A 607 11.48 2.30 -14.78
C LEU A 607 12.81 1.89 -14.13
N ALA A 608 13.39 0.76 -14.53
CA ALA A 608 14.70 0.35 -14.08
C ALA A 608 15.73 1.46 -14.36
N LEU A 609 15.74 2.03 -15.57
CA LEU A 609 16.60 3.16 -15.90
C LEU A 609 16.40 4.35 -14.95
N ARG A 610 15.15 4.74 -14.64
CA ARG A 610 14.88 5.84 -13.69
C ARG A 610 15.40 5.56 -12.28
N ASN A 611 15.22 4.32 -11.80
CA ASN A 611 15.70 3.92 -10.49
C ASN A 611 17.24 3.93 -10.44
N LEU A 612 17.90 3.50 -11.51
CA LEU A 612 19.36 3.50 -11.63
C LEU A 612 19.93 4.93 -11.76
N GLU A 613 19.29 5.79 -12.56
CA GLU A 613 19.66 7.21 -12.69
C GLU A 613 19.55 7.94 -11.35
N LYS A 614 18.48 7.68 -10.58
CA LYS A 614 18.30 8.24 -9.25
C LYS A 614 19.45 7.81 -8.33
N GLN A 615 19.77 6.52 -8.32
CA GLN A 615 20.83 5.99 -7.47
C GLN A 615 22.21 6.54 -7.83
N GLN A 616 22.52 6.68 -9.13
CA GLN A 616 23.77 7.28 -9.58
C GLN A 616 23.91 8.72 -9.09
N ARG A 617 22.84 9.52 -9.19
CA ARG A 617 22.83 10.91 -8.67
C ARG A 617 23.05 10.96 -7.16
N GLU A 618 22.37 10.09 -6.39
CA GLU A 618 22.55 10.03 -4.94
C GLU A 618 23.98 9.67 -4.54
N MET A 619 24.64 8.79 -5.31
CA MET A 619 26.06 8.46 -5.11
C MET A 619 27.01 9.59 -5.51
N GLU A 620 26.73 10.30 -6.61
CA GLU A 620 27.51 11.47 -7.02
C GLU A 620 27.40 12.59 -5.97
N ASP A 621 26.19 12.89 -5.49
CA ASP A 621 25.96 13.89 -4.44
C ASP A 621 26.66 13.52 -3.12
N ALA A 622 26.63 12.24 -2.74
CA ALA A 622 27.35 11.74 -1.57
C ALA A 622 28.88 11.85 -1.73
N ALA A 623 29.43 11.50 -2.90
CA ALA A 623 30.85 11.62 -3.19
C ALA A 623 31.33 13.07 -3.20
N VAL A 624 30.51 14.00 -3.71
CA VAL A 624 30.77 15.44 -3.68
C VAL A 624 30.75 15.98 -2.24
N SER A 625 29.76 15.57 -1.43
CA SER A 625 29.69 15.90 -0.01
C SER A 625 30.92 15.38 0.77
N ASP A 626 31.37 14.16 0.48
CA ASP A 626 32.56 13.59 1.11
C ASP A 626 33.83 14.37 0.69
N LEU A 627 33.92 14.81 -0.56
CA LEU A 627 35.02 15.67 -1.06
C LEU A 627 35.11 17.01 -0.31
N PHE A 628 33.96 17.59 0.05
CA PHE A 628 33.87 18.83 0.83
C PHE A 628 34.01 18.63 2.35
N SER A 629 33.97 17.39 2.83
CA SER A 629 34.09 17.05 4.26
C SER A 629 35.46 16.49 4.66
N LEU A 630 36.37 16.29 3.69
CA LEU A 630 37.77 16.03 3.99
C LEU A 630 38.37 17.23 4.72
N PRO A 631 38.99 17.05 5.91
CA PRO A 631 39.80 18.11 6.48
C PRO A 631 40.89 18.44 5.46
N VAL A 632 41.06 19.73 5.14
CA VAL A 632 42.18 20.23 4.36
C VAL A 632 43.46 19.82 5.09
N LEU A 633 44.00 18.65 4.74
CA LEU A 633 45.35 18.26 5.13
C LEU A 633 46.28 19.24 4.41
N GLY A 634 46.94 20.06 5.22
CA GLY A 634 47.66 21.26 4.80
C GLY A 634 48.52 21.05 3.56
N THR A 635 48.53 22.09 2.72
CA THR A 635 49.52 22.27 1.66
C THR A 635 50.92 22.15 2.26
N LEU A 636 51.64 21.11 1.83
CA LEU A 636 53.08 20.98 2.09
C LEU A 636 53.78 21.96 1.15
N ASP A 637 54.15 23.13 1.67
CA ASP A 637 54.96 24.10 0.93
C ASP A 637 56.43 23.63 0.95
N ILE A 638 56.85 23.05 -0.16
CA ILE A 638 58.25 22.64 -0.40
C ILE A 638 59.00 23.92 -0.77
N ASP A 639 59.24 24.80 0.20
CA ASP A 639 60.31 25.83 0.21
C ASP A 639 60.11 26.81 1.38
N ASN A 640 60.31 26.33 2.62
CA ASN A 640 60.96 27.03 3.74
C ASN A 640 60.49 26.48 5.10
N HIS A 641 61.43 25.92 5.86
CA HIS A 641 61.21 25.54 7.26
C HIS A 641 60.95 26.77 8.14
N ARG A 642 59.68 27.07 8.45
CA ARG A 642 59.28 27.81 9.67
C ARG A 642 57.78 27.65 9.96
N MET A 643 57.45 27.23 11.18
CA MET A 643 56.10 27.27 11.75
C MET A 643 55.74 28.71 12.09
N VAL A 644 54.60 29.20 11.61
CA VAL A 644 53.99 30.45 12.08
C VAL A 644 52.56 30.13 12.52
N GLU A 645 52.29 30.31 13.81
CA GLU A 645 50.93 30.29 14.37
C GLU A 645 50.17 31.52 13.88
N GLY A 646 48.98 31.32 13.30
CA GLY A 646 48.12 32.40 12.82
C GLY A 646 46.64 32.06 12.97
N SER A 647 45.96 32.83 13.80
CA SER A 647 44.53 32.80 14.14
C SER A 647 43.60 33.02 12.94
N LEU A 648 42.49 32.27 12.92
CA LEU A 648 41.36 32.40 11.99
C LEU A 648 40.65 33.77 12.10
N PRO A 649 40.14 34.35 11.00
CA PRO A 649 39.02 35.28 11.04
C PRO A 649 37.66 34.58 11.22
#